data_AF-A0A966EI53-F1
#
_entry.id   AF-A0A966EI53-F1
#
_cell.length_a   1.000
_cell.length_b   1.000
_cell.length_c   1.000
_cell.angle_alpha   90.00
_cell.angle_beta   90.00
_cell.angle_gamma   90.00
#
_symmetry.space_group_name_H-M   'P 1'
#
loop_
_entity.id
_entity.type
_entity.pdbx_description
1 polymer ?
#
loop_
_entity_poly.entity_id
_entity_poly.type
_entity_poly.pdbx_seq_one_letter_code
_entity_poly.pdbx_strand_id
1 'polypeptide(L)'
;MCTSKSILRLALIGLCIAIGPKIHADITQCTNLPAAIPISEDPAAPTELIINVTIDEPVVDVDVLVDIAHDYIDDVVAEIISPNGTLVRLHDQGGGSNDFINIVFDDGGAPNNTIPWDSGCRMQPSGPGSLSDLASGSSIGDWTLRCQDIFPGGATGALPGRCLNTVDHNASGAVLAPQNFLCRDLGGTGTIEMSWSNPQVYDDIQVLSGGNLIDVLAGDATTYTLPTGTVGISQTLCLLPSLGGAIPCTTTCYSLTTQAVTPSLEFCSTSGAVVGNTVPETLDVISITDDLEIGDLQVQVDIQHPFVGDLVVDLIHAGTTVRLHDENGGAATRIEATFWDLGAGQGTTGINCGCPLQPTGPGVLGDFNGSNTLGDWTLRVDDVFSGGGPRIGSLNSWCLRAFELGSVSNLICDTPSGSSTSTLTWNNPQTYDGFEIYANGTLETTLPGGTTSSYVTDPQTIPSQVIYCITPLLTGELVPQNCCESNYLVEPVTELRASAEPGTGVVTANWVSTTIYDQINIYIGGNFEATIPGSSTTWTGGSPQTPGTTEVCIEGIQNGNVSDLTCKNLVLLQARDYSACREPGSVINQAASPITDIIFVANNSLIGDIDVLVDIRHPFIGNLSLDLASPGGVGIRLHDFLGGSDADINLVYTNGAPANAGPYNCGCAMEASGPGSMQDFINTSSLGPWIMSIEDDFPGNIATFDRWCLQFDAGCQVFPPQNPNAVSNGTDITLSWTNPSAYDEIQLIRNGVLIATGIPGGSTSFVDTPPAGSHTYEIIGFDFAQGCSNTSLPITAGAGITDVIWIGETGGNILSGEILADSLSQLGRVVITVSEFTPDLLDRTGIPEVLWACLGTYPERYELTAADGLLLSEIHTGDIGLNGSQDRPPVSIFIESNDAWGYDPQTIFANYDGVENTTFGNVENGDDSLVNLVGADSGFGLDMSLFDSVYPQDSPGNDYTDRLIPCDINPDLGGDRSGVIWLGSDLFGPYNVGTYYDSDIAPVICQTWEIGGYSNDLFQILPLYLTALANNTNPPLDPQFIRGDVNNDGGRNVADAVYQLASLFVPGSPAISCRDAGDCNDDGGVNVADAVFLLSNLFIPGSLPIPAPGTTLECGLDPTDDALDCNSTGSSCP
;
A
#
# COMPACT_ATOMS: atom_id res chain seq x y z
N MET A 1 29.73 -66.81 -1.04
CA MET A 1 29.82 -68.28 -0.91
C MET A 1 30.59 -68.83 -2.10
N CYS A 2 31.72 -69.50 -1.87
CA CYS A 2 32.54 -70.17 -2.89
C CYS A 2 31.77 -71.30 -3.63
N THR A 3 32.10 -71.53 -4.92
CA THR A 3 32.53 -72.82 -5.53
C THR A 3 32.10 -73.00 -6.99
N SER A 4 33.07 -73.29 -7.86
CA SER A 4 33.02 -74.18 -9.05
C SER A 4 31.66 -74.41 -9.74
N LYS A 5 31.51 -73.88 -10.97
CA LYS A 5 30.77 -74.57 -12.04
C LYS A 5 31.52 -74.48 -13.37
N SER A 6 32.15 -75.59 -13.70
CA SER A 6 32.55 -76.00 -15.04
C SER A 6 31.40 -75.82 -16.04
N ILE A 7 31.64 -75.12 -17.14
CA ILE A 7 31.02 -75.46 -18.41
C ILE A 7 32.09 -76.13 -19.26
N LEU A 8 31.94 -77.45 -19.32
CA LEU A 8 32.67 -78.42 -20.10
C LEU A 8 32.57 -78.04 -21.59
N ARG A 9 33.73 -77.73 -22.21
CA ARG A 9 33.89 -77.87 -23.66
C ARG A 9 33.72 -79.35 -24.00
N LEU A 10 32.66 -79.71 -24.70
CA LEU A 10 32.64 -80.91 -25.55
C LEU A 10 32.21 -80.52 -26.96
N ALA A 11 32.99 -81.04 -27.89
CA ALA A 11 33.01 -80.73 -29.31
C ALA A 11 31.65 -80.93 -30.02
N LEU A 12 31.37 -80.04 -30.96
CA LEU A 12 30.70 -80.42 -32.19
C LEU A 12 31.55 -79.98 -33.38
N ILE A 13 32.16 -80.99 -34.01
CA ILE A 13 32.68 -80.92 -35.37
C ILE A 13 31.46 -80.67 -36.26
N GLY A 14 31.35 -79.45 -36.77
CA GLY A 14 30.39 -79.01 -37.78
C GLY A 14 31.14 -78.19 -38.81
N LEU A 15 31.35 -78.80 -39.97
CA LEU A 15 32.13 -78.32 -41.10
C LEU A 15 31.55 -77.01 -41.67
N CYS A 16 32.05 -75.85 -41.24
CA CYS A 16 31.97 -74.62 -42.04
C CYS A 16 33.24 -74.51 -42.88
N ILE A 17 33.10 -74.76 -44.19
CA ILE A 17 34.06 -74.35 -45.19
C ILE A 17 33.98 -72.82 -45.25
N ALA A 18 34.91 -72.14 -44.59
CA ALA A 18 35.18 -70.73 -44.84
C ALA A 18 36.57 -70.63 -45.47
N ILE A 19 36.59 -70.28 -46.75
CA ILE A 19 37.78 -69.91 -47.49
C ILE A 19 37.94 -68.40 -47.27
N GLY A 20 38.78 -68.04 -46.31
CA GLY A 20 39.20 -66.68 -45.95
C GLY A 20 40.47 -66.78 -45.11
N PRO A 21 41.41 -65.82 -45.18
CA PRO A 21 42.73 -66.00 -44.60
C PRO A 21 42.60 -66.11 -43.08
N LYS A 22 42.97 -67.27 -42.52
CA LYS A 22 43.08 -67.43 -41.07
C LYS A 22 44.36 -66.73 -40.62
N ILE A 23 44.20 -65.54 -40.07
CA ILE A 23 45.22 -64.78 -39.36
C ILE A 23 45.43 -65.50 -38.02
N HIS A 24 46.54 -66.23 -37.87
CA HIS A 24 46.97 -66.79 -36.59
C HIS A 24 48.23 -66.03 -36.17
N ALA A 25 48.41 -65.80 -34.86
CA ALA A 25 49.66 -65.28 -34.32
C ALA A 25 50.83 -66.20 -34.69
N ASP A 26 51.98 -65.62 -35.05
CA ASP A 26 53.16 -66.36 -35.49
C ASP A 26 53.88 -67.03 -34.30
N ILE A 27 53.83 -66.41 -33.13
CA ILE A 27 54.29 -66.99 -31.87
C ILE A 27 53.22 -66.74 -30.81
N THR A 28 52.65 -67.82 -30.25
CA THR A 28 51.83 -67.78 -29.03
C THR A 28 52.53 -68.57 -27.93
N GLN A 29 53.08 -67.88 -26.94
CA GLN A 29 53.74 -68.53 -25.81
C GLN A 29 53.07 -68.14 -24.49
N CYS A 30 52.26 -69.06 -23.98
CA CYS A 30 51.62 -68.96 -22.68
C CYS A 30 52.39 -69.78 -21.65
N THR A 31 52.51 -69.25 -20.45
CA THR A 31 53.05 -69.98 -19.30
C THR A 31 52.04 -69.88 -18.17
N ASN A 32 51.38 -71.00 -17.90
CA ASN A 32 50.48 -71.15 -16.77
C ASN A 32 51.29 -71.66 -15.58
N LEU A 33 51.21 -70.97 -14.45
CA LEU A 33 51.94 -71.37 -13.25
C LEU A 33 51.08 -72.34 -12.42
N PRO A 34 51.64 -73.47 -11.95
CA PRO A 34 50.89 -74.42 -11.13
C PRO A 34 50.50 -73.87 -9.75
N ALA A 35 51.13 -72.77 -9.31
CA ALA A 35 50.70 -71.94 -8.19
C ALA A 35 51.04 -70.47 -8.50
N ALA A 36 50.15 -69.53 -8.15
CA ALA A 36 50.36 -68.11 -8.40
C ALA A 36 51.58 -67.58 -7.63
N ILE A 37 52.38 -66.73 -8.27
CA ILE A 37 53.58 -66.14 -7.65
C ILE A 37 53.20 -64.80 -7.01
N PRO A 38 53.52 -64.56 -5.73
CA PRO A 38 53.25 -63.28 -5.08
C PRO A 38 53.94 -62.12 -5.79
N ILE A 39 53.26 -60.97 -5.90
CA ILE A 39 53.87 -59.73 -6.38
C ILE A 39 54.69 -59.12 -5.23
N SER A 40 55.94 -58.77 -5.53
CA SER A 40 56.89 -58.25 -4.54
C SER A 40 56.59 -56.79 -4.22
N GLU A 41 56.59 -56.44 -2.93
CA GLU A 41 56.63 -55.05 -2.42
C GLU A 41 58.07 -54.50 -2.34
N ASP A 42 59.11 -55.32 -2.58
CA ASP A 42 60.52 -54.89 -2.52
C ASP A 42 61.00 -54.37 -3.88
N PRO A 43 61.20 -53.06 -4.07
CA PRO A 43 61.62 -52.50 -5.35
C PRO A 43 63.05 -52.92 -5.76
N ALA A 44 63.85 -53.46 -4.84
CA ALA A 44 65.16 -54.04 -5.17
C ALA A 44 65.05 -55.48 -5.72
N ALA A 45 63.89 -56.14 -5.58
CA ALA A 45 63.62 -57.50 -6.01
C ALA A 45 62.17 -57.65 -6.52
N PRO A 46 61.82 -57.02 -7.67
CA PRO A 46 60.49 -57.13 -8.25
C PRO A 46 60.19 -58.57 -8.69
N THR A 47 58.89 -58.91 -8.80
CA THR A 47 58.47 -60.22 -9.29
C THR A 47 58.68 -60.29 -10.80
N GLU A 48 59.69 -61.03 -11.24
CA GLU A 48 60.03 -61.21 -12.65
C GLU A 48 59.69 -62.60 -13.15
N LEU A 49 59.18 -62.65 -14.39
CA LEU A 49 58.75 -63.89 -15.01
C LEU A 49 59.20 -63.97 -16.47
N ILE A 50 60.12 -64.89 -16.74
CA ILE A 50 60.85 -65.00 -18.01
C ILE A 50 60.14 -65.96 -18.97
N ILE A 51 59.76 -65.46 -20.15
CA ILE A 51 59.21 -66.21 -21.29
C ILE A 51 60.38 -66.47 -22.24
N ASN A 52 60.83 -67.72 -22.32
CA ASN A 52 61.93 -68.09 -23.19
C ASN A 52 61.42 -68.44 -24.59
N VAL A 53 61.59 -67.52 -25.54
CA VAL A 53 61.21 -67.72 -26.95
C VAL A 53 62.37 -68.40 -27.67
N THR A 54 62.17 -69.65 -28.10
CA THR A 54 63.22 -70.48 -28.72
C THR A 54 63.18 -70.49 -30.26
N ILE A 55 62.15 -69.89 -30.86
CA ILE A 55 61.97 -69.82 -32.31
C ILE A 55 62.16 -68.35 -32.70
N ASP A 56 62.98 -68.10 -33.71
CA ASP A 56 63.31 -66.74 -34.16
C ASP A 56 62.43 -66.32 -35.34
N GLU A 57 61.63 -65.28 -35.17
CA GLU A 57 60.79 -64.64 -36.19
C GLU A 57 60.91 -63.10 -36.06
N PRO A 58 60.72 -62.32 -37.15
CA PRO A 58 60.70 -60.86 -37.05
C PRO A 58 59.48 -60.39 -36.25
N VAL A 59 59.71 -59.51 -35.26
CA VAL A 59 58.65 -58.95 -34.42
C VAL A 59 58.14 -57.67 -35.06
N VAL A 60 56.94 -57.72 -35.62
CA VAL A 60 56.26 -56.56 -36.23
C VAL A 60 55.22 -55.95 -35.29
N ASP A 61 54.53 -56.79 -34.53
CA ASP A 61 53.50 -56.41 -33.56
C ASP A 61 53.56 -57.33 -32.31
N VAL A 62 53.23 -56.80 -31.14
CA VAL A 62 53.34 -57.49 -29.85
C VAL A 62 52.07 -57.29 -29.02
N ASP A 63 51.38 -58.39 -28.74
CA ASP A 63 50.26 -58.44 -27.81
C ASP A 63 50.69 -59.12 -26.50
N VAL A 64 50.40 -58.49 -25.36
CA VAL A 64 50.75 -59.06 -24.04
C VAL A 64 49.51 -59.26 -23.19
N LEU A 65 49.11 -60.52 -22.97
CA LEU A 65 48.08 -60.84 -21.99
C LEU A 65 48.70 -60.86 -20.58
N VAL A 66 48.21 -59.95 -19.74
CA VAL A 66 48.55 -59.87 -18.32
C VAL A 66 47.31 -60.26 -17.51
N ASP A 67 47.49 -61.27 -16.65
CA ASP A 67 46.50 -61.76 -15.69
C ASP A 67 47.12 -61.66 -14.27
N ILE A 68 46.66 -60.69 -13.49
CA ILE A 68 47.12 -60.36 -12.12
C ILE A 68 45.89 -60.29 -11.23
N ALA A 69 45.95 -60.93 -10.07
CA ALA A 69 45.07 -60.64 -8.95
C ALA A 69 45.83 -59.82 -7.91
N HIS A 70 45.28 -58.71 -7.43
CA HIS A 70 45.85 -57.86 -6.39
C HIS A 70 44.74 -57.18 -5.62
N ASP A 71 44.84 -57.02 -4.30
CA ASP A 71 43.76 -56.38 -3.50
C ASP A 71 43.49 -54.92 -3.91
N TYR A 72 44.46 -54.27 -4.55
CA TYR A 72 44.35 -52.94 -5.15
C TYR A 72 45.26 -52.87 -6.37
N ILE A 73 44.72 -52.99 -7.59
CA ILE A 73 45.59 -52.98 -8.79
C ILE A 73 46.27 -51.64 -9.04
N ASP A 74 45.76 -50.53 -8.49
CA ASP A 74 46.44 -49.23 -8.53
C ASP A 74 47.85 -49.27 -7.91
N ASP A 75 48.09 -50.17 -6.96
CA ASP A 75 49.39 -50.33 -6.32
C ASP A 75 50.36 -51.16 -7.17
N VAL A 76 49.91 -51.74 -8.28
CA VAL A 76 50.74 -52.58 -9.14
C VAL A 76 51.36 -51.76 -10.26
N VAL A 77 52.60 -52.08 -10.62
CA VAL A 77 53.23 -51.64 -11.87
C VAL A 77 53.65 -52.90 -12.63
N ALA A 78 53.19 -53.04 -13.88
CA ALA A 78 53.53 -54.16 -14.74
C ALA A 78 54.23 -53.71 -16.04
N GLU A 79 55.35 -54.36 -16.36
CA GLU A 79 56.24 -53.98 -17.46
C GLU A 79 56.68 -55.21 -18.25
N ILE A 80 56.80 -55.08 -19.57
CA ILE A 80 57.39 -56.09 -20.44
C ILE A 80 58.75 -55.62 -20.94
N ILE A 81 59.74 -56.51 -20.90
CA ILE A 81 61.11 -56.26 -21.33
C ILE A 81 61.48 -57.26 -22.43
N SER A 82 61.90 -56.77 -23.60
CA SER A 82 62.33 -57.60 -24.72
C SER A 82 63.72 -58.21 -24.51
N PRO A 83 64.13 -59.24 -25.28
CA PRO A 83 65.47 -59.82 -25.22
C PRO A 83 66.60 -58.82 -25.50
N ASN A 84 66.28 -57.74 -26.22
CA ASN A 84 67.22 -56.65 -26.52
C ASN A 84 67.27 -55.57 -25.42
N GLY A 85 66.46 -55.72 -24.36
CA GLY A 85 66.40 -54.83 -23.21
C GLY A 85 65.45 -53.63 -23.35
N THR A 86 64.62 -53.57 -24.41
CA THR A 86 63.59 -52.52 -24.55
C THR A 86 62.47 -52.78 -23.54
N LEU A 87 62.07 -51.76 -22.78
CA LEU A 87 61.02 -51.84 -21.76
C LEU A 87 59.80 -51.05 -22.21
N VAL A 88 58.62 -51.65 -22.06
CA VAL A 88 57.32 -50.97 -22.20
C VAL A 88 56.52 -51.20 -20.92
N ARG A 89 55.97 -50.13 -20.37
CA ARG A 89 55.11 -50.21 -19.19
C ARG A 89 53.66 -50.44 -19.61
N LEU A 90 53.14 -51.60 -19.23
CA LEU A 90 51.81 -52.06 -19.58
C LEU A 90 50.76 -51.46 -18.65
N HIS A 91 51.04 -51.46 -17.35
CA HIS A 91 50.16 -50.93 -16.32
C HIS A 91 50.96 -50.08 -15.32
N ASP A 92 50.44 -48.89 -15.01
CA ASP A 92 50.98 -47.94 -14.03
C ASP A 92 49.81 -47.21 -13.37
N GLN A 93 49.53 -47.50 -12.10
CA GLN A 93 48.55 -46.77 -11.27
C GLN A 93 47.23 -46.44 -12.02
N GLY A 94 46.53 -47.49 -12.47
CA GLY A 94 45.23 -47.38 -13.13
C GLY A 94 44.29 -48.51 -12.76
N GLY A 95 43.00 -48.19 -12.64
CA GLY A 95 41.94 -49.16 -12.35
C GLY A 95 41.29 -49.11 -10.98
N GLY A 96 41.70 -48.18 -10.11
CA GLY A 96 41.03 -47.93 -8.84
C GLY A 96 41.18 -49.09 -7.86
N SER A 97 40.12 -49.35 -7.11
CA SER A 97 40.02 -50.47 -6.17
C SER A 97 39.66 -51.80 -6.85
N ASN A 98 39.97 -51.97 -8.13
CA ASN A 98 39.76 -53.25 -8.80
C ASN A 98 40.76 -54.27 -8.28
N ASP A 99 40.30 -55.53 -8.21
CA ASP A 99 41.09 -56.61 -7.63
C ASP A 99 41.89 -57.40 -8.69
N PHE A 100 41.66 -57.12 -9.99
CA PHE A 100 42.19 -57.94 -11.09
C PHE A 100 42.60 -57.11 -12.31
N ILE A 101 43.74 -57.46 -12.90
CA ILE A 101 44.12 -57.09 -14.26
C ILE A 101 44.02 -58.37 -15.09
N ASN A 102 43.12 -58.43 -16.05
CA ASN A 102 43.03 -59.47 -17.07
C ASN A 102 42.82 -58.75 -18.41
N ILE A 103 43.92 -58.34 -19.05
CA ILE A 103 43.92 -57.48 -20.24
C ILE A 103 44.93 -57.99 -21.26
N VAL A 104 44.57 -57.93 -22.54
CA VAL A 104 45.52 -58.05 -23.65
C VAL A 104 46.03 -56.65 -23.97
N PHE A 105 47.27 -56.33 -23.60
CA PHE A 105 47.84 -55.05 -24.00
C PHE A 105 48.20 -55.08 -25.48
N ASP A 106 47.73 -54.07 -26.21
CA ASP A 106 47.91 -53.88 -27.66
C ASP A 106 47.77 -52.37 -27.98
N ASP A 107 48.65 -51.85 -28.82
CA ASP A 107 48.59 -50.45 -29.29
C ASP A 107 47.33 -50.14 -30.12
N GLY A 108 46.72 -51.15 -30.74
CA GLY A 108 45.42 -51.07 -31.44
C GLY A 108 44.19 -51.23 -30.54
N GLY A 109 44.40 -51.45 -29.23
CA GLY A 109 43.35 -51.63 -28.24
C GLY A 109 42.61 -50.34 -27.87
N ALA A 110 41.61 -50.46 -26.98
CA ALA A 110 40.95 -49.29 -26.40
C ALA A 110 41.99 -48.41 -25.67
N PRO A 111 41.84 -47.06 -25.64
CA PRO A 111 42.76 -46.22 -24.91
C PRO A 111 42.94 -46.66 -23.46
N ASN A 112 44.12 -46.43 -22.89
CA ASN A 112 44.40 -46.87 -21.53
C ASN A 112 43.33 -46.36 -20.54
N ASN A 113 42.88 -47.24 -19.64
CA ASN A 113 41.86 -46.97 -18.62
C ASN A 113 40.43 -46.65 -19.14
N THR A 114 40.11 -46.94 -20.42
CA THR A 114 38.73 -46.74 -20.95
C THR A 114 37.86 -47.98 -20.91
N ILE A 115 38.41 -49.14 -20.51
CA ILE A 115 37.67 -50.39 -20.36
C ILE A 115 38.01 -51.03 -19.00
N PRO A 116 37.12 -51.85 -18.41
CA PRO A 116 37.37 -52.51 -17.14
C PRO A 116 38.64 -53.38 -17.18
N TRP A 117 39.42 -53.33 -16.11
CA TRP A 117 40.74 -53.97 -16.03
C TRP A 117 40.69 -55.49 -15.98
N ASP A 118 39.53 -56.11 -15.76
CA ASP A 118 39.34 -57.57 -15.76
C ASP A 118 38.67 -58.10 -17.05
N SER A 119 38.45 -57.23 -18.03
CA SER A 119 37.59 -57.48 -19.20
C SER A 119 38.09 -58.58 -20.17
N GLY A 120 39.34 -58.99 -20.08
CA GLY A 120 40.00 -59.88 -21.04
C GLY A 120 40.22 -59.26 -22.42
N CYS A 121 39.97 -57.96 -22.56
CA CYS A 121 39.92 -57.24 -23.83
C CYS A 121 41.23 -56.53 -24.16
N ARG A 122 41.32 -55.96 -25.36
CA ARG A 122 42.51 -55.25 -25.84
C ARG A 122 42.56 -53.82 -25.33
N MET A 123 43.64 -53.42 -24.68
CA MET A 123 43.85 -52.05 -24.18
C MET A 123 45.26 -51.56 -24.47
N GLN A 124 45.40 -50.26 -24.73
CA GLN A 124 46.70 -49.63 -24.91
C GLN A 124 47.52 -49.64 -23.61
N PRO A 125 48.85 -49.83 -23.68
CA PRO A 125 49.71 -49.80 -22.50
C PRO A 125 49.69 -48.43 -21.79
N SER A 126 49.88 -48.43 -20.47
CA SER A 126 49.91 -47.19 -19.66
C SER A 126 51.07 -46.25 -19.99
N GLY A 127 52.18 -46.80 -20.51
CA GLY A 127 53.41 -46.07 -20.74
C GLY A 127 54.20 -45.83 -19.45
N PRO A 128 55.48 -45.42 -19.53
CA PRO A 128 56.19 -44.97 -20.73
C PRO A 128 56.53 -46.09 -21.74
N GLY A 129 56.56 -45.73 -23.03
CA GLY A 129 56.73 -46.65 -24.16
C GLY A 129 55.40 -47.14 -24.74
N SER A 130 55.45 -47.73 -25.93
CA SER A 130 54.33 -48.38 -26.64
C SER A 130 54.78 -49.76 -27.11
N LEU A 131 53.87 -50.72 -27.29
CA LEU A 131 54.23 -52.11 -27.65
C LEU A 131 54.94 -52.19 -29.01
N SER A 132 54.68 -51.25 -29.90
CA SER A 132 55.36 -51.03 -31.17
C SER A 132 56.85 -50.72 -31.00
N ASP A 133 57.29 -50.22 -29.84
CA ASP A 133 58.72 -50.03 -29.51
C ASP A 133 59.45 -51.38 -29.33
N LEU A 134 58.71 -52.47 -29.10
CA LEU A 134 59.24 -53.83 -28.99
C LEU A 134 59.41 -54.51 -30.35
N ALA A 135 58.95 -53.86 -31.44
CA ALA A 135 59.17 -54.34 -32.80
C ALA A 135 60.68 -54.41 -33.10
N SER A 136 61.14 -55.58 -33.51
CA SER A 136 62.56 -55.85 -33.77
C SER A 136 62.74 -56.91 -34.84
N GLY A 137 63.96 -57.07 -35.37
CA GLY A 137 64.23 -58.05 -36.41
C GLY A 137 64.22 -59.52 -35.96
N SER A 138 64.12 -59.80 -34.66
CA SER A 138 64.30 -61.14 -34.08
C SER A 138 63.54 -61.29 -32.76
N SER A 139 62.72 -62.34 -32.63
CA SER A 139 61.90 -62.62 -31.44
C SER A 139 62.58 -63.55 -30.43
N ILE A 140 63.70 -64.18 -30.82
CA ILE A 140 64.39 -65.19 -30.01
C ILE A 140 65.05 -64.58 -28.76
N GLY A 141 64.89 -65.26 -27.62
CA GLY A 141 65.49 -64.89 -26.35
C GLY A 141 64.48 -64.75 -25.22
N ASP A 142 64.95 -64.19 -24.11
CA ASP A 142 64.18 -64.07 -22.87
C ASP A 142 63.37 -62.78 -22.86
N TRP A 143 62.04 -62.90 -22.92
CA TRP A 143 61.10 -61.81 -22.69
C TRP A 143 60.68 -61.82 -21.22
N THR A 144 60.89 -60.72 -20.51
CA THR A 144 60.64 -60.65 -19.06
C THR A 144 59.43 -59.80 -18.75
N LEU A 145 58.39 -60.41 -18.16
CA LEU A 145 57.29 -59.66 -17.52
C LEU A 145 57.70 -59.37 -16.08
N ARG A 146 57.75 -58.09 -15.71
CA ARG A 146 58.15 -57.60 -14.40
C ARG A 146 56.97 -56.91 -13.73
N CYS A 147 56.64 -57.32 -12.52
CA CYS A 147 55.57 -56.74 -11.72
C CYS A 147 56.08 -56.34 -10.33
N GLN A 148 55.63 -55.18 -9.86
CA GLN A 148 55.99 -54.61 -8.56
C GLN A 148 54.76 -54.03 -7.89
N ASP A 149 54.55 -54.34 -6.62
CA ASP A 149 53.64 -53.57 -5.76
C ASP A 149 54.44 -52.36 -5.22
N ILE A 150 54.00 -51.16 -5.55
CA ILE A 150 54.68 -49.91 -5.20
C ILE A 150 54.16 -49.28 -3.89
N PHE A 151 53.16 -49.89 -3.24
CA PHE A 151 52.61 -49.40 -1.97
C PHE A 151 52.89 -50.38 -0.80
N PRO A 152 53.70 -49.99 0.21
CA PRO A 152 54.00 -50.84 1.35
C PRO A 152 52.82 -50.89 2.33
N GLY A 153 51.97 -51.92 2.25
CA GLY A 153 50.73 -52.03 3.03
C GLY A 153 50.32 -53.44 3.47
N GLY A 154 50.97 -54.49 2.97
CA GLY A 154 50.58 -55.88 3.23
C GLY A 154 49.40 -56.37 2.39
N ALA A 155 49.14 -55.73 1.25
CA ALA A 155 48.21 -56.24 0.24
C ALA A 155 48.78 -57.52 -0.38
N THR A 156 47.91 -58.48 -0.70
CA THR A 156 48.34 -59.80 -1.19
C THR A 156 47.92 -60.02 -2.63
N GLY A 157 48.75 -59.59 -3.59
CA GLY A 157 48.55 -59.96 -4.99
C GLY A 157 49.42 -61.12 -5.47
N ALA A 158 48.93 -61.83 -6.49
CA ALA A 158 49.67 -62.91 -7.15
C ALA A 158 49.41 -62.96 -8.66
N LEU A 159 50.44 -63.40 -9.39
CA LEU A 159 50.42 -63.66 -10.83
C LEU A 159 50.10 -65.15 -11.09
N PRO A 160 48.88 -65.51 -11.54
CA PRO A 160 48.51 -66.89 -11.87
C PRO A 160 49.06 -67.38 -13.23
N GLY A 161 49.34 -66.50 -14.19
CA GLY A 161 49.87 -66.87 -15.51
C GLY A 161 50.08 -65.68 -16.46
N ARG A 162 50.63 -65.92 -17.66
CA ARG A 162 50.76 -64.89 -18.73
C ARG A 162 50.87 -65.49 -20.12
N CYS A 163 50.55 -64.71 -21.15
CA CYS A 163 50.80 -65.05 -22.56
C CYS A 163 51.43 -63.89 -23.33
N LEU A 164 52.43 -64.21 -24.15
CA LEU A 164 52.97 -63.31 -25.17
C LEU A 164 52.53 -63.79 -26.56
N ASN A 165 52.00 -62.89 -27.37
CA ASN A 165 51.63 -63.12 -28.77
C ASN A 165 52.37 -62.14 -29.68
N THR A 166 52.90 -62.61 -30.81
CA THR A 166 53.45 -61.72 -31.86
C THR A 166 52.79 -62.01 -33.21
N VAL A 167 52.44 -60.98 -33.99
CA VAL A 167 51.67 -61.12 -35.24
C VAL A 167 52.32 -60.33 -36.39
N ASP A 168 52.36 -60.86 -37.61
CA ASP A 168 52.73 -60.15 -38.84
C ASP A 168 51.46 -59.66 -39.61
N HIS A 169 51.20 -58.34 -39.57
CA HIS A 169 50.30 -57.56 -40.45
C HIS A 169 48.78 -57.41 -40.14
N ASN A 170 48.36 -56.13 -39.98
CA ASN A 170 47.06 -55.50 -40.32
C ASN A 170 45.74 -56.05 -39.74
N ALA A 171 45.76 -56.75 -38.61
CA ALA A 171 44.55 -57.38 -38.05
C ALA A 171 44.17 -56.96 -36.62
N SER A 172 44.52 -55.76 -36.18
CA SER A 172 44.06 -55.24 -34.89
C SER A 172 43.45 -53.84 -35.00
N GLY A 173 42.20 -53.79 -35.44
CA GLY A 173 41.33 -52.65 -35.16
C GLY A 173 40.27 -53.10 -34.16
N ALA A 174 40.14 -52.43 -33.02
CA ALA A 174 39.09 -52.73 -32.05
C ALA A 174 37.70 -52.57 -32.69
N VAL A 175 36.82 -53.56 -32.51
CA VAL A 175 35.42 -53.40 -32.89
C VAL A 175 34.76 -52.46 -31.87
N LEU A 176 34.49 -51.21 -32.26
CA LEU A 176 33.69 -50.26 -31.50
C LEU A 176 32.26 -50.79 -31.35
N ALA A 177 31.65 -50.61 -30.18
CA ALA A 177 30.28 -51.01 -29.91
C ALA A 177 29.28 -49.96 -30.47
N PRO A 178 28.01 -50.33 -30.76
CA PRO A 178 26.98 -49.36 -31.12
C PRO A 178 26.79 -48.33 -30.00
N GLN A 179 26.59 -47.07 -30.38
CA GLN A 179 26.42 -45.93 -29.47
C GLN A 179 24.96 -45.48 -29.45
N ASN A 180 24.60 -44.62 -28.48
CA ASN A 180 23.25 -44.04 -28.33
C ASN A 180 22.14 -45.09 -28.36
N PHE A 181 22.37 -46.23 -27.71
CA PHE A 181 21.43 -47.33 -27.72
C PHE A 181 20.23 -47.02 -26.83
N LEU A 182 19.07 -46.91 -27.46
CA LEU A 182 17.81 -46.59 -26.82
C LEU A 182 16.83 -47.75 -27.04
N CYS A 183 16.24 -48.24 -25.95
CA CYS A 183 15.13 -49.18 -25.98
C CYS A 183 13.88 -48.51 -25.43
N ARG A 184 12.80 -48.53 -26.20
CA ARG A 184 11.49 -47.97 -25.84
C ARG A 184 10.46 -49.09 -25.78
N ASP A 185 9.73 -49.18 -24.69
CA ASP A 185 8.53 -50.01 -24.63
C ASP A 185 7.35 -49.21 -25.16
N LEU A 186 6.72 -49.72 -26.22
CA LEU A 186 5.54 -49.08 -26.81
C LEU A 186 4.27 -49.33 -26.00
N GLY A 187 4.33 -50.15 -24.94
CA GLY A 187 3.18 -50.49 -24.10
C GLY A 187 2.09 -51.30 -24.83
N GLY A 188 1.06 -51.72 -24.10
CA GLY A 188 -0.14 -52.41 -24.63
C GLY A 188 0.08 -53.86 -25.04
N THR A 189 1.10 -54.13 -25.85
CA THR A 189 1.38 -55.44 -26.48
C THR A 189 2.73 -56.02 -26.05
N GLY A 190 3.49 -55.30 -25.22
CA GLY A 190 4.87 -55.63 -24.88
C GLY A 190 5.83 -55.52 -26.08
N THR A 191 5.57 -54.61 -27.01
CA THR A 191 6.46 -54.39 -28.16
C THR A 191 7.58 -53.43 -27.77
N ILE A 192 8.83 -53.83 -28.02
CA ILE A 192 10.01 -53.02 -27.72
C ILE A 192 10.61 -52.50 -29.02
N GLU A 193 10.84 -51.21 -29.13
CA GLU A 193 11.60 -50.59 -30.21
C GLU A 193 13.02 -50.28 -29.75
N MET A 194 13.99 -50.59 -30.60
CA MET A 194 15.41 -50.43 -30.37
C MET A 194 15.98 -49.49 -31.44
N SER A 195 16.79 -48.51 -31.03
CA SER A 195 17.52 -47.62 -31.94
C SER A 195 18.93 -47.35 -31.45
N TRP A 196 19.88 -47.15 -32.37
CA TRP A 196 21.29 -46.91 -32.06
C TRP A 196 22.02 -46.22 -33.22
N SER A 197 23.25 -45.77 -32.97
CA SER A 197 24.17 -45.25 -33.96
C SER A 197 25.38 -46.16 -34.12
N ASN A 198 25.86 -46.28 -35.36
CA ASN A 198 27.02 -47.11 -35.69
C ASN A 198 28.26 -46.22 -35.82
N PRO A 199 29.23 -46.24 -34.89
CA PRO A 199 30.47 -45.48 -35.01
C PRO A 199 31.39 -45.99 -36.13
N GLN A 200 31.11 -47.17 -36.66
CA GLN A 200 31.80 -47.78 -37.80
C GLN A 200 30.85 -48.72 -38.57
N VAL A 201 31.25 -49.13 -39.77
CA VAL A 201 30.48 -50.10 -40.57
C VAL A 201 30.84 -51.51 -40.12
N TYR A 202 29.82 -52.29 -39.75
CA TYR A 202 29.97 -53.70 -39.35
C TYR A 202 29.70 -54.63 -40.55
N ASP A 203 30.01 -55.91 -40.39
CA ASP A 203 29.55 -56.96 -41.30
C ASP A 203 28.08 -57.31 -41.01
N ASP A 204 27.76 -57.53 -39.73
CA ASP A 204 26.42 -57.77 -39.21
C ASP A 204 26.25 -57.23 -37.78
N ILE A 205 24.98 -57.10 -37.34
CA ILE A 205 24.62 -56.78 -35.95
C ILE A 205 23.67 -57.85 -35.43
N GLN A 206 24.08 -58.60 -34.40
CA GLN A 206 23.23 -59.57 -33.73
C GLN A 206 22.38 -58.90 -32.64
N VAL A 207 21.08 -59.17 -32.64
CA VAL A 207 20.14 -58.74 -31.60
C VAL A 207 19.91 -59.91 -30.66
N LEU A 208 20.19 -59.73 -29.37
CA LEU A 208 19.98 -60.75 -28.34
C LEU A 208 18.94 -60.28 -27.31
N SER A 209 18.15 -61.22 -26.79
CA SER A 209 17.21 -61.02 -25.69
C SER A 209 17.41 -62.09 -24.61
N GLY A 210 17.69 -61.66 -23.38
CA GLY A 210 18.04 -62.55 -22.27
C GLY A 210 19.27 -63.43 -22.58
N GLY A 211 20.20 -62.93 -23.41
CA GLY A 211 21.37 -63.66 -23.89
C GLY A 211 21.11 -64.64 -25.05
N ASN A 212 19.86 -64.79 -25.53
CA ASN A 212 19.54 -65.61 -26.69
C ASN A 212 19.54 -64.78 -27.97
N LEU A 213 20.13 -65.30 -29.04
CA LEU A 213 20.08 -64.66 -30.36
C LEU A 213 18.63 -64.64 -30.89
N ILE A 214 18.13 -63.44 -31.18
CA ILE A 214 16.78 -63.20 -31.72
C ILE A 214 16.85 -62.93 -33.22
N ASP A 215 17.79 -62.08 -33.66
CA ASP A 215 17.92 -61.71 -35.06
C ASP A 215 19.37 -61.34 -35.44
N VAL A 216 19.66 -61.32 -36.74
CA VAL A 216 20.93 -60.87 -37.32
C VAL A 216 20.64 -59.85 -38.42
N LEU A 217 21.02 -58.61 -38.17
CA LEU A 217 20.76 -57.47 -39.03
C LEU A 217 21.97 -57.16 -39.91
N ALA A 218 21.75 -56.41 -40.98
CA ALA A 218 22.85 -55.85 -41.78
C ALA A 218 23.72 -54.93 -40.92
N GLY A 219 25.03 -54.89 -41.20
CA GLY A 219 25.99 -54.13 -40.41
C GLY A 219 25.82 -52.60 -40.43
N ASP A 220 24.92 -52.08 -41.26
CA ASP A 220 24.50 -50.67 -41.31
C ASP A 220 23.14 -50.41 -40.63
N ALA A 221 22.49 -51.43 -40.08
CA ALA A 221 21.22 -51.27 -39.37
C ALA A 221 21.37 -50.38 -38.14
N THR A 222 20.36 -49.54 -37.88
CA THR A 222 20.32 -48.58 -36.76
C THR A 222 19.04 -48.69 -35.93
N THR A 223 18.10 -49.56 -36.30
CA THR A 223 16.82 -49.74 -35.61
C THR A 223 16.33 -51.18 -35.69
N TYR A 224 15.58 -51.63 -34.69
CA TYR A 224 14.91 -52.92 -34.66
C TYR A 224 13.63 -52.88 -33.81
N THR A 225 12.61 -53.67 -34.16
CA THR A 225 11.37 -53.76 -33.36
C THR A 225 11.13 -55.22 -32.96
N LEU A 226 11.03 -55.46 -31.66
CA LEU A 226 10.82 -56.76 -31.06
C LEU A 226 9.40 -56.88 -30.47
N PRO A 227 8.48 -57.62 -31.10
CA PRO A 227 7.18 -57.92 -30.51
C PRO A 227 7.31 -59.04 -29.46
N THR A 228 7.30 -58.72 -28.16
CA THR A 228 7.40 -59.77 -27.12
C THR A 228 6.05 -60.40 -26.77
N GLY A 229 4.93 -59.70 -27.01
CA GLY A 229 3.58 -60.18 -26.73
C GLY A 229 3.26 -60.39 -25.25
N THR A 230 4.17 -59.99 -24.34
CA THR A 230 4.07 -60.24 -22.90
C THR A 230 4.42 -58.97 -22.11
N VAL A 231 3.59 -58.67 -21.12
CA VAL A 231 3.65 -57.46 -20.28
C VAL A 231 4.13 -57.84 -18.87
N GLY A 232 4.87 -56.94 -18.21
CA GLY A 232 5.33 -57.09 -16.83
C GLY A 232 6.58 -57.96 -16.69
N ILE A 233 7.30 -58.20 -17.79
CA ILE A 233 8.54 -58.99 -17.81
C ILE A 233 9.74 -58.07 -18.04
N SER A 234 10.75 -58.16 -17.18
CA SER A 234 12.04 -57.49 -17.40
C SER A 234 12.83 -58.26 -18.44
N GLN A 235 13.32 -57.54 -19.45
CA GLN A 235 14.04 -58.12 -20.57
C GLN A 235 15.34 -57.34 -20.81
N THR A 236 16.46 -58.06 -20.85
CA THR A 236 17.77 -57.49 -21.21
C THR A 236 18.01 -57.72 -22.69
N LEU A 237 18.10 -56.62 -23.44
CA LEU A 237 18.32 -56.57 -24.87
C LEU A 237 19.75 -56.15 -25.15
N CYS A 238 20.42 -56.81 -26.09
CA CYS A 238 21.84 -56.57 -26.36
C CYS A 238 22.10 -56.53 -27.86
N LEU A 239 22.96 -55.61 -28.29
CA LEU A 239 23.50 -55.52 -29.64
C LEU A 239 24.94 -56.03 -29.65
N LEU A 240 25.22 -56.98 -30.55
CA LEU A 240 26.55 -57.55 -30.74
C LEU A 240 26.94 -57.46 -32.22
N PRO A 241 27.58 -56.36 -32.66
CA PRO A 241 28.11 -56.29 -34.01
C PRO A 241 29.32 -57.19 -34.22
N SER A 242 29.58 -57.55 -35.47
CA SER A 242 30.81 -58.23 -35.88
C SER A 242 31.51 -57.52 -37.03
N LEU A 243 32.84 -57.52 -37.01
CA LEU A 243 33.69 -57.01 -38.09
C LEU A 243 34.91 -57.93 -38.25
N GLY A 244 35.05 -58.57 -39.40
CA GLY A 244 36.14 -59.52 -39.67
C GLY A 244 36.13 -60.76 -38.76
N GLY A 245 34.98 -61.09 -38.15
CA GLY A 245 34.82 -62.17 -37.17
C GLY A 245 35.18 -61.79 -35.72
N ALA A 246 35.61 -60.55 -35.47
CA ALA A 246 35.76 -60.00 -34.13
C ALA A 246 34.45 -59.33 -33.66
N ILE A 247 34.22 -59.28 -32.35
CA ILE A 247 33.07 -58.65 -31.68
C ILE A 247 33.56 -57.55 -30.73
N PRO A 248 32.74 -56.55 -30.36
CA PRO A 248 33.16 -55.49 -29.45
C PRO A 248 33.40 -56.01 -28.04
N CYS A 249 34.27 -55.30 -27.32
CA CYS A 249 34.70 -55.61 -25.95
C CYS A 249 33.56 -55.44 -24.92
N THR A 250 32.62 -54.56 -25.21
CA THR A 250 31.40 -54.37 -24.43
C THR A 250 30.20 -54.64 -25.34
N THR A 251 29.30 -55.51 -24.89
CA THR A 251 28.01 -55.67 -25.54
C THR A 251 27.12 -54.49 -25.14
N THR A 252 26.55 -53.78 -26.12
CA THR A 252 25.66 -52.66 -25.83
C THR A 252 24.32 -53.24 -25.42
N CYS A 253 24.08 -53.29 -24.11
CA CYS A 253 22.87 -53.85 -23.52
C CYS A 253 22.02 -52.78 -22.85
N TYR A 254 20.71 -53.06 -22.84
CA TYR A 254 19.68 -52.27 -22.19
C TYR A 254 18.63 -53.20 -21.59
N SER A 255 18.28 -53.01 -20.32
CA SER A 255 17.20 -53.71 -19.63
C SER A 255 15.98 -52.82 -19.50
N LEU A 256 14.82 -53.36 -19.85
CA LEU A 256 13.53 -52.68 -19.71
C LEU A 256 12.47 -53.69 -19.28
N THR A 257 11.50 -53.23 -18.49
CA THR A 257 10.30 -53.99 -18.17
C THR A 257 9.16 -53.54 -19.06
N THR A 258 8.58 -54.46 -19.83
CA THR A 258 7.43 -54.15 -20.69
C THR A 258 6.22 -53.76 -19.87
N GLN A 259 5.52 -52.72 -20.27
CA GLN A 259 4.38 -52.18 -19.55
C GLN A 259 3.05 -52.46 -20.26
N ALA A 260 1.98 -52.44 -19.47
CA ALA A 260 0.63 -52.76 -19.94
C ALA A 260 0.03 -51.66 -20.79
N VAL A 261 0.52 -50.42 -20.63
CA VAL A 261 -0.13 -49.22 -21.15
C VAL A 261 0.83 -48.52 -22.11
N THR A 262 0.30 -48.15 -23.28
CA THR A 262 1.00 -47.32 -24.26
C THR A 262 0.95 -45.87 -23.81
N PRO A 263 2.10 -45.16 -23.74
CA PRO A 263 2.08 -43.73 -23.43
C PRO A 263 1.34 -42.95 -24.51
N SER A 264 0.54 -41.96 -24.10
CA SER A 264 -0.14 -41.05 -25.02
C SER A 264 0.87 -40.18 -25.78
N LEU A 265 1.98 -39.84 -25.12
CA LEU A 265 3.07 -39.05 -25.66
C LEU A 265 4.40 -39.55 -25.08
N GLU A 266 5.42 -39.72 -25.93
CA GLU A 266 6.76 -40.13 -25.50
C GLU A 266 7.84 -39.36 -26.28
N PHE A 267 8.76 -38.74 -25.53
CA PHE A 267 9.93 -38.06 -26.07
C PHE A 267 11.19 -38.54 -25.37
N CYS A 268 12.27 -38.73 -26.12
CA CYS A 268 13.54 -39.24 -25.59
C CYS A 268 14.72 -38.38 -26.02
N SER A 269 15.73 -38.31 -25.16
CA SER A 269 17.06 -37.77 -25.46
C SER A 269 18.13 -38.85 -25.35
N THR A 270 19.15 -38.76 -26.20
CA THR A 270 20.34 -39.64 -26.23
C THR A 270 21.63 -38.81 -26.27
N SER A 271 21.69 -37.78 -25.43
CA SER A 271 22.72 -36.72 -25.48
C SER A 271 24.15 -37.24 -25.29
N GLY A 272 24.35 -38.36 -24.59
CA GLY A 272 25.68 -38.88 -24.26
C GLY A 272 26.48 -37.91 -23.37
N ALA A 273 25.78 -37.02 -22.65
CA ALA A 273 26.39 -35.97 -21.87
C ALA A 273 27.26 -36.54 -20.75
N VAL A 274 28.41 -35.92 -20.50
CA VAL A 274 29.33 -36.34 -19.43
C VAL A 274 28.65 -36.13 -18.09
N VAL A 275 28.69 -37.16 -17.23
CA VAL A 275 28.21 -37.13 -15.84
C VAL A 275 29.40 -37.43 -14.93
N GLY A 276 29.59 -36.66 -13.87
CA GLY A 276 30.59 -36.99 -12.85
C GLY A 276 31.25 -35.78 -12.21
N ASN A 277 32.08 -36.02 -11.18
CA ASN A 277 32.71 -35.00 -10.33
C ASN A 277 33.68 -34.01 -11.01
N THR A 278 33.84 -34.12 -12.34
CA THR A 278 34.64 -33.20 -13.17
C THR A 278 33.80 -32.13 -13.88
N VAL A 279 32.47 -32.26 -13.86
CA VAL A 279 31.51 -31.25 -14.31
C VAL A 279 30.63 -30.83 -13.12
N PRO A 280 30.29 -29.53 -12.96
CA PRO A 280 29.47 -29.09 -11.82
C PRO A 280 28.07 -29.68 -11.80
N GLU A 281 27.46 -29.85 -12.96
CA GLU A 281 26.17 -30.52 -13.17
C GLU A 281 26.02 -30.85 -14.66
N THR A 282 25.23 -31.88 -14.96
CA THR A 282 24.87 -32.27 -16.32
C THR A 282 23.39 -31.92 -16.53
N LEU A 283 23.13 -31.06 -17.52
CA LEU A 283 21.77 -30.65 -17.91
C LEU A 283 21.46 -31.17 -19.30
N ASP A 284 20.31 -31.81 -19.45
CA ASP A 284 19.79 -32.23 -20.75
C ASP A 284 18.31 -31.84 -20.88
N VAL A 285 17.91 -31.34 -22.05
CA VAL A 285 16.59 -30.70 -22.25
C VAL A 285 15.83 -31.37 -23.40
N ILE A 286 14.58 -31.73 -23.15
CA ILE A 286 13.59 -32.13 -24.15
C ILE A 286 12.56 -31.01 -24.30
N SER A 287 12.46 -30.42 -25.49
CA SER A 287 11.43 -29.42 -25.81
C SER A 287 10.23 -30.08 -26.49
N ILE A 288 9.06 -29.98 -25.86
CA ILE A 288 7.82 -30.60 -26.35
C ILE A 288 6.90 -29.53 -26.94
N THR A 289 6.44 -29.77 -28.17
CA THR A 289 5.52 -28.87 -28.89
C THR A 289 4.07 -29.36 -28.94
N ASP A 290 3.84 -30.62 -28.58
CA ASP A 290 2.51 -31.22 -28.54
C ASP A 290 1.89 -30.99 -27.16
N ASP A 291 0.66 -30.50 -27.14
CA ASP A 291 -0.08 -30.16 -25.93
C ASP A 291 -0.91 -31.36 -25.46
N LEU A 292 -0.51 -31.94 -24.34
CA LEU A 292 -1.20 -33.01 -23.65
C LEU A 292 -1.39 -32.60 -22.18
N GLU A 293 -2.61 -32.69 -21.67
CA GLU A 293 -2.86 -32.59 -20.23
C GLU A 293 -2.36 -33.87 -19.55
N ILE A 294 -1.41 -33.71 -18.63
CA ILE A 294 -0.71 -34.81 -17.97
C ILE A 294 -1.63 -35.45 -16.94
N GLY A 295 -1.95 -36.73 -17.15
CA GLY A 295 -2.69 -37.55 -16.21
C GLY A 295 -1.85 -38.44 -15.33
N ASP A 296 -0.73 -38.91 -15.87
CA ASP A 296 0.34 -39.62 -15.17
C ASP A 296 1.65 -39.42 -15.96
N LEU A 297 2.78 -39.55 -15.27
CA LEU A 297 4.11 -39.34 -15.84
C LEU A 297 5.05 -40.47 -15.43
N GLN A 298 5.80 -40.97 -16.40
CA GLN A 298 6.92 -41.86 -16.16
C GLN A 298 8.20 -41.34 -16.80
N VAL A 299 9.32 -41.57 -16.14
CA VAL A 299 10.63 -41.10 -16.60
C VAL A 299 11.59 -42.28 -16.70
N GLN A 300 11.91 -42.71 -17.91
CA GLN A 300 12.89 -43.76 -18.14
C GLN A 300 14.29 -43.15 -18.18
N VAL A 301 15.24 -43.65 -17.39
CA VAL A 301 16.58 -43.08 -17.27
C VAL A 301 17.64 -44.17 -17.39
N ASP A 302 18.65 -43.91 -18.21
CA ASP A 302 19.86 -44.70 -18.39
C ASP A 302 21.11 -43.83 -18.21
N ILE A 303 21.77 -43.99 -17.07
CA ILE A 303 23.02 -43.30 -16.73
C ILE A 303 24.07 -44.34 -16.38
N GLN A 304 25.20 -44.32 -17.08
CA GLN A 304 26.38 -45.08 -16.70
C GLN A 304 27.23 -44.22 -15.76
N HIS A 305 27.62 -44.74 -14.59
CA HIS A 305 28.49 -44.01 -13.66
C HIS A 305 29.31 -44.97 -12.80
N PRO A 306 30.59 -44.71 -12.49
CA PRO A 306 31.40 -45.62 -11.68
C PRO A 306 30.82 -45.93 -10.29
N PHE A 307 30.04 -44.99 -9.72
CA PHE A 307 29.38 -45.18 -8.43
C PHE A 307 28.07 -44.40 -8.40
N VAL A 308 26.94 -45.09 -8.56
CA VAL A 308 25.60 -44.47 -8.63
C VAL A 308 25.19 -43.85 -7.29
N GLY A 309 25.73 -44.33 -6.18
CA GLY A 309 25.50 -43.72 -4.86
C GLY A 309 25.97 -42.26 -4.74
N ASP A 310 26.73 -41.74 -5.70
CA ASP A 310 27.20 -40.35 -5.69
C ASP A 310 26.25 -39.41 -6.48
N LEU A 311 25.22 -39.95 -7.13
CA LEU A 311 24.38 -39.18 -8.05
C LEU A 311 23.13 -38.61 -7.38
N VAL A 312 22.74 -37.41 -7.81
CA VAL A 312 21.43 -36.80 -7.59
C VAL A 312 20.81 -36.49 -8.95
N VAL A 313 19.57 -36.92 -9.18
CA VAL A 313 18.85 -36.76 -10.45
C VAL A 313 17.51 -36.07 -10.22
N ASP A 314 17.36 -34.87 -10.78
CA ASP A 314 16.17 -34.03 -10.68
C ASP A 314 15.50 -33.85 -12.06
N LEU A 315 14.17 -33.93 -12.11
CA LEU A 315 13.36 -33.55 -13.27
C LEU A 315 12.71 -32.18 -13.01
N ILE A 316 12.83 -31.26 -13.96
CA ILE A 316 12.37 -29.88 -13.83
C ILE A 316 11.50 -29.49 -15.02
N HIS A 317 10.30 -28.97 -14.74
CA HIS A 317 9.40 -28.40 -15.75
C HIS A 317 8.45 -27.36 -15.15
N ALA A 318 8.23 -26.25 -15.87
CA ALA A 318 7.28 -25.18 -15.50
C ALA A 318 7.36 -24.65 -14.05
N GLY A 319 8.54 -24.71 -13.43
CA GLY A 319 8.77 -24.29 -12.03
C GLY A 319 8.61 -25.40 -10.99
N THR A 320 8.13 -26.58 -11.38
CA THR A 320 8.05 -27.78 -10.54
C THR A 320 9.35 -28.59 -10.68
N THR A 321 9.85 -29.13 -9.56
CA THR A 321 11.05 -29.98 -9.50
C THR A 321 10.76 -31.26 -8.71
N VAL A 322 11.05 -32.41 -9.30
CA VAL A 322 10.87 -33.73 -8.67
C VAL A 322 12.20 -34.46 -8.66
N ARG A 323 12.62 -34.94 -7.49
CA ARG A 323 13.84 -35.74 -7.35
C ARG A 323 13.58 -37.22 -7.62
N LEU A 324 14.15 -37.70 -8.71
CA LEU A 324 14.06 -39.09 -9.14
C LEU A 324 14.99 -39.97 -8.32
N HIS A 325 16.23 -39.53 -8.12
CA HIS A 325 17.27 -40.30 -7.41
C HIS A 325 18.11 -39.38 -6.51
N ASP A 326 18.40 -39.86 -5.30
CA ASP A 326 19.10 -39.12 -4.24
C ASP A 326 20.11 -40.04 -3.56
N GLU A 327 21.31 -40.19 -4.14
CA GLU A 327 22.43 -40.96 -3.59
C GLU A 327 22.11 -42.45 -3.27
N ASN A 328 20.99 -42.96 -3.81
CA ASN A 328 20.43 -44.28 -3.52
C ASN A 328 20.87 -45.32 -4.57
N GLY A 329 21.97 -46.02 -4.35
CA GLY A 329 22.44 -47.03 -5.32
C GLY A 329 23.73 -47.74 -4.95
N GLY A 330 24.47 -47.22 -3.96
CA GLY A 330 25.73 -47.79 -3.51
C GLY A 330 26.72 -47.98 -4.66
N ALA A 331 27.40 -49.12 -4.68
CA ALA A 331 28.39 -49.47 -5.70
C ALA A 331 27.79 -49.92 -7.05
N ALA A 332 26.49 -49.70 -7.28
CA ALA A 332 25.93 -49.90 -8.61
C ALA A 332 26.63 -48.98 -9.61
N THR A 333 26.88 -49.46 -10.82
CA THR A 333 27.61 -48.72 -11.85
C THR A 333 26.71 -48.13 -12.94
N ARG A 334 25.39 -48.29 -12.79
CA ARG A 334 24.40 -47.86 -13.78
C ARG A 334 23.05 -47.59 -13.12
N ILE A 335 22.40 -46.50 -13.50
CA ILE A 335 20.96 -46.30 -13.32
C ILE A 335 20.32 -46.78 -14.62
N GLU A 336 19.45 -47.77 -14.53
CA GLU A 336 18.62 -48.24 -15.63
C GLU A 336 17.25 -48.57 -15.04
N ALA A 337 16.36 -47.57 -15.05
CA ALA A 337 15.10 -47.63 -14.35
C ALA A 337 14.02 -46.80 -15.05
N THR A 338 12.76 -47.13 -14.78
CA THR A 338 11.62 -46.28 -15.11
C THR A 338 11.08 -45.69 -13.81
N PHE A 339 11.24 -44.39 -13.60
CA PHE A 339 10.65 -43.73 -12.45
C PHE A 339 9.15 -43.56 -12.63
N TRP A 340 8.41 -43.99 -11.61
CA TRP A 340 6.96 -44.01 -11.54
C TRP A 340 6.50 -44.03 -10.08
N ASP A 341 5.48 -43.25 -9.73
CA ASP A 341 5.02 -43.12 -8.34
C ASP A 341 4.50 -44.43 -7.72
N LEU A 342 4.10 -45.39 -8.56
CA LEU A 342 3.67 -46.73 -8.13
C LEU A 342 4.77 -47.79 -8.29
N GLY A 343 5.98 -47.37 -8.64
CA GLY A 343 7.15 -48.24 -8.71
C GLY A 343 7.55 -48.82 -7.36
N ALA A 344 8.51 -49.74 -7.37
CA ALA A 344 9.07 -50.24 -6.13
C ALA A 344 9.91 -49.14 -5.45
N GLY A 345 9.82 -49.03 -4.12
CA GLY A 345 10.67 -48.11 -3.37
C GLY A 345 12.15 -48.42 -3.61
N GLN A 346 12.97 -47.39 -3.82
CA GLN A 346 14.40 -47.59 -4.08
C GLN A 346 15.07 -48.32 -2.91
N GLY A 347 15.94 -49.28 -3.25
CA GLY A 347 16.58 -50.19 -2.29
C GLY A 347 15.83 -51.50 -2.06
N THR A 348 14.59 -51.65 -2.54
CA THR A 348 13.87 -52.95 -2.53
C THR A 348 14.18 -53.80 -3.76
N THR A 349 14.49 -53.14 -4.88
CA THR A 349 14.93 -53.71 -6.16
C THR A 349 16.17 -52.96 -6.64
N GLY A 350 16.99 -53.59 -7.49
CA GLY A 350 18.21 -52.97 -8.00
C GLY A 350 17.91 -51.81 -8.95
N ILE A 351 18.67 -50.72 -8.88
CA ILE A 351 18.47 -49.53 -9.72
C ILE A 351 18.85 -49.75 -11.20
N ASN A 352 19.44 -50.91 -11.53
CA ASN A 352 19.93 -51.29 -12.84
C ASN A 352 19.12 -52.42 -13.51
N CYS A 353 17.86 -52.63 -13.09
CA CYS A 353 17.05 -53.76 -13.56
C CYS A 353 16.05 -53.41 -14.67
N GLY A 354 15.98 -52.14 -15.10
CA GLY A 354 14.96 -51.65 -16.03
C GLY A 354 13.55 -51.71 -15.43
N CYS A 355 13.43 -51.75 -14.10
CA CYS A 355 12.17 -51.91 -13.41
C CYS A 355 11.52 -50.56 -13.08
N PRO A 356 10.20 -50.53 -12.84
CA PRO A 356 9.54 -49.36 -12.29
C PRO A 356 9.99 -49.08 -10.84
N LEU A 357 10.48 -47.87 -10.57
CA LEU A 357 10.96 -47.42 -9.25
C LEU A 357 10.28 -46.10 -8.85
N GLN A 358 10.07 -45.90 -7.55
CA GLN A 358 9.59 -44.62 -7.04
C GLN A 358 10.67 -43.51 -7.10
N PRO A 359 10.26 -42.26 -7.36
CA PRO A 359 11.09 -41.09 -7.04
C PRO A 359 11.47 -41.09 -5.55
N THR A 360 12.62 -40.50 -5.24
CA THR A 360 13.14 -40.45 -3.85
C THR A 360 12.72 -39.19 -3.10
N GLY A 361 12.28 -38.16 -3.83
CA GLY A 361 11.84 -36.90 -3.27
C GLY A 361 13.01 -35.96 -2.93
N PRO A 362 12.77 -34.63 -2.78
CA PRO A 362 11.46 -33.99 -2.66
C PRO A 362 10.61 -34.01 -3.94
N GLY A 363 9.28 -33.99 -3.75
CA GLY A 363 8.28 -34.10 -4.82
C GLY A 363 7.93 -35.55 -5.22
N VAL A 364 6.86 -35.69 -6.00
CA VAL A 364 6.42 -36.94 -6.66
C VAL A 364 6.06 -36.63 -8.11
N LEU A 365 6.07 -37.62 -9.01
CA LEU A 365 5.76 -37.37 -10.43
C LEU A 365 4.33 -36.88 -10.63
N GLY A 366 3.40 -37.24 -9.74
CA GLY A 366 2.04 -36.72 -9.69
C GLY A 366 1.93 -35.22 -9.44
N ASP A 367 3.01 -34.53 -9.04
CA ASP A 367 3.03 -33.06 -8.94
C ASP A 367 2.91 -32.38 -10.32
N PHE A 368 3.08 -33.13 -11.42
CA PHE A 368 2.85 -32.68 -12.79
C PHE A 368 1.41 -32.92 -13.28
N ASN A 369 0.56 -33.63 -12.53
CA ASN A 369 -0.80 -33.95 -12.97
C ASN A 369 -1.66 -32.69 -13.12
N GLY A 370 -2.38 -32.58 -14.24
CA GLY A 370 -3.20 -31.42 -14.61
C GLY A 370 -2.41 -30.25 -15.23
N SER A 371 -1.08 -30.34 -15.31
CA SER A 371 -0.27 -29.44 -16.15
C SER A 371 -0.22 -29.94 -17.60
N ASN A 372 0.24 -29.08 -18.52
CA ASN A 372 0.46 -29.48 -19.91
C ASN A 372 1.91 -29.93 -20.16
N THR A 373 2.10 -30.74 -21.21
CA THR A 373 3.43 -31.17 -21.67
C THR A 373 4.22 -30.08 -22.38
N LEU A 374 3.64 -28.92 -22.70
CA LEU A 374 4.28 -27.91 -23.56
C LEU A 374 5.50 -27.25 -22.92
N GLY A 375 6.59 -27.19 -23.68
CA GLY A 375 7.80 -26.45 -23.31
C GLY A 375 8.97 -27.35 -22.94
N ASP A 376 9.92 -26.76 -22.22
CA ASP A 376 11.20 -27.41 -21.92
C ASP A 376 11.10 -28.27 -20.65
N TRP A 377 11.48 -29.54 -20.80
CA TRP A 377 11.68 -30.50 -19.71
C TRP A 377 13.17 -30.70 -19.51
N THR A 378 13.68 -30.41 -18.33
CA THR A 378 15.12 -30.49 -18.02
C THR A 378 15.39 -31.64 -17.06
N LEU A 379 16.26 -32.57 -17.46
CA LEU A 379 16.85 -33.54 -16.55
C LEU A 379 18.20 -32.99 -16.07
N ARG A 380 18.33 -32.85 -14.75
CA ARG A 380 19.54 -32.37 -14.07
C ARG A 380 20.18 -33.52 -13.31
N VAL A 381 21.44 -33.82 -13.61
CA VAL A 381 22.23 -34.86 -12.95
C VAL A 381 23.45 -34.21 -12.29
N ASP A 382 23.61 -34.44 -10.99
CA ASP A 382 24.71 -33.92 -10.18
C ASP A 382 25.49 -35.10 -9.57
N ASP A 383 26.81 -35.06 -9.63
CA ASP A 383 27.70 -35.98 -8.90
C ASP A 383 28.22 -35.23 -7.67
N VAL A 384 27.63 -35.52 -6.51
CA VAL A 384 27.88 -34.77 -5.29
C VAL A 384 29.17 -35.21 -4.57
N PHE A 385 29.93 -36.14 -5.14
CA PHE A 385 31.19 -36.60 -4.56
C PHE A 385 32.36 -35.66 -4.83
N SER A 386 33.06 -35.25 -3.76
CA SER A 386 34.14 -34.26 -3.81
C SER A 386 35.56 -34.83 -3.60
N GLY A 387 35.73 -36.15 -3.51
CA GLY A 387 37.01 -36.83 -3.25
C GLY A 387 37.62 -37.59 -4.44
N GLY A 388 38.82 -38.17 -4.26
CA GLY A 388 39.44 -39.22 -5.08
C GLY A 388 39.20 -39.27 -6.60
N GLY A 389 40.12 -38.70 -7.39
CA GLY A 389 40.26 -38.92 -8.84
C GLY A 389 39.05 -38.52 -9.71
N PRO A 390 39.20 -38.47 -11.05
CA PRO A 390 38.07 -38.28 -11.94
C PRO A 390 37.15 -39.52 -11.94
N ARG A 391 35.90 -39.35 -11.47
CA ARG A 391 34.81 -40.32 -11.63
C ARG A 391 33.95 -39.81 -12.76
N ILE A 392 34.02 -40.48 -13.90
CA ILE A 392 33.37 -40.01 -15.12
C ILE A 392 32.47 -41.13 -15.65
N GLY A 393 31.23 -40.75 -15.89
CA GLY A 393 30.17 -41.52 -16.52
C GLY A 393 29.49 -40.72 -17.63
N SER A 394 28.32 -41.21 -18.05
CA SER A 394 27.54 -40.62 -19.13
C SER A 394 26.04 -40.77 -18.91
N LEU A 395 25.29 -39.74 -19.27
CA LEU A 395 23.85 -39.81 -19.48
C LEU A 395 23.61 -40.42 -20.86
N ASN A 396 23.28 -41.71 -20.89
CA ASN A 396 23.15 -42.47 -22.13
C ASN A 396 21.82 -42.15 -22.82
N SER A 397 20.72 -42.18 -22.05
CA SER A 397 19.41 -41.77 -22.52
C SER A 397 18.44 -41.46 -21.38
N TRP A 398 17.42 -40.68 -21.69
CA TRP A 398 16.23 -40.61 -20.87
C TRP A 398 14.99 -40.34 -21.72
N CYS A 399 13.84 -40.81 -21.28
CA CYS A 399 12.55 -40.60 -21.95
C CYS A 399 11.51 -40.08 -20.97
N LEU A 400 10.76 -39.08 -21.41
CA LEU A 400 9.52 -38.63 -20.78
C LEU A 400 8.35 -39.38 -21.43
N ARG A 401 7.55 -40.07 -20.62
CA ARG A 401 6.37 -40.83 -21.04
C ARG A 401 5.15 -40.25 -20.33
N ALA A 402 4.33 -39.50 -21.05
CA ALA A 402 3.14 -38.87 -20.53
C ALA A 402 1.89 -39.64 -20.97
N PHE A 403 0.96 -39.81 -20.04
CA PHE A 403 -0.33 -40.47 -20.24
C PHE A 403 -1.43 -39.42 -20.11
N GLU A 404 -2.41 -39.45 -21.02
CA GLU A 404 -3.63 -38.65 -20.86
C GLU A 404 -4.32 -39.02 -19.55
N LEU A 405 -5.04 -38.08 -18.94
CA LEU A 405 -5.86 -38.33 -17.77
C LEU A 405 -6.80 -39.52 -18.01
N GLY A 406 -6.44 -40.68 -17.48
CA GLY A 406 -7.18 -41.93 -17.66
C GLY A 406 -8.51 -41.98 -16.92
N SER A 407 -8.84 -40.96 -16.13
CA SER A 407 -10.10 -40.87 -15.39
C SER A 407 -11.28 -40.46 -16.28
N VAL A 408 -12.50 -40.51 -15.74
CA VAL A 408 -13.66 -39.92 -16.41
C VAL A 408 -13.44 -38.42 -16.57
N SER A 409 -13.86 -37.83 -17.69
CA SER A 409 -13.78 -36.39 -17.95
C SER A 409 -15.14 -35.72 -17.81
N ASN A 410 -15.19 -34.40 -17.64
CA ASN A 410 -16.44 -33.64 -17.45
C ASN A 410 -17.35 -34.23 -16.37
N LEU A 411 -16.78 -34.65 -15.24
CA LEU A 411 -17.56 -35.11 -14.10
C LEU A 411 -18.36 -33.93 -13.53
N ILE A 412 -19.67 -33.98 -13.69
CA ILE A 412 -20.61 -32.98 -13.19
C ILE A 412 -21.45 -33.63 -12.10
N CYS A 413 -21.37 -33.07 -10.89
CA CYS A 413 -22.28 -33.31 -9.78
C CYS A 413 -23.49 -32.38 -9.91
N ASP A 414 -24.49 -32.75 -10.71
CA ASP A 414 -25.72 -31.96 -10.80
C ASP A 414 -26.58 -32.25 -9.56
N THR A 415 -26.58 -31.32 -8.61
CA THR A 415 -27.38 -31.41 -7.38
C THR A 415 -28.44 -30.30 -7.44
N PRO A 416 -29.62 -30.57 -8.04
CA PRO A 416 -30.67 -29.57 -8.08
C PRO A 416 -31.03 -29.11 -6.67
N SER A 417 -31.31 -27.81 -6.52
CA SER A 417 -31.75 -27.24 -5.25
C SER A 417 -32.86 -28.07 -4.61
N GLY A 418 -32.73 -28.31 -3.30
CA GLY A 418 -33.70 -29.07 -2.51
C GLY A 418 -33.80 -30.56 -2.88
N SER A 419 -32.91 -31.07 -3.73
CA SER A 419 -32.77 -32.49 -4.01
C SER A 419 -31.94 -33.16 -2.91
N SER A 420 -32.37 -34.36 -2.47
CA SER A 420 -31.56 -35.22 -1.59
C SER A 420 -30.62 -36.12 -2.38
N THR A 421 -30.69 -36.12 -3.70
CA THR A 421 -29.85 -36.93 -4.59
C THR A 421 -29.12 -36.03 -5.60
N SER A 422 -27.89 -36.37 -5.92
CA SER A 422 -27.12 -35.73 -6.99
C SER A 422 -27.12 -36.64 -8.22
N THR A 423 -27.15 -36.05 -9.40
CA THR A 423 -26.92 -36.77 -10.66
C THR A 423 -25.49 -36.53 -11.10
N LEU A 424 -24.67 -37.55 -10.93
CA LEU A 424 -23.31 -37.60 -11.45
C LEU A 424 -23.41 -37.90 -12.95
N THR A 425 -22.82 -37.05 -13.79
CA THR A 425 -22.66 -37.30 -15.23
C THR A 425 -21.22 -37.10 -15.63
N TRP A 426 -20.72 -37.91 -16.55
CA TRP A 426 -19.33 -37.84 -16.97
C TRP A 426 -19.16 -38.39 -18.40
N ASN A 427 -18.01 -38.08 -18.99
CA ASN A 427 -17.56 -38.60 -20.26
C ASN A 427 -16.50 -39.68 -20.06
N ASN A 428 -16.58 -40.73 -20.86
CA ASN A 428 -15.59 -41.80 -20.87
C ASN A 428 -14.61 -41.55 -22.03
N PRO A 429 -13.37 -41.09 -21.78
CA PRO A 429 -12.37 -40.91 -22.84
C PRO A 429 -11.92 -42.25 -23.45
N GLN A 430 -12.10 -43.34 -22.71
CA GLN A 430 -11.77 -44.71 -23.12
C GLN A 430 -12.79 -45.73 -22.59
N THR A 431 -12.64 -46.99 -23.01
CA THR A 431 -13.45 -48.11 -22.50
C THR A 431 -12.90 -48.65 -21.19
N TYR A 432 -13.74 -48.68 -20.15
CA TYR A 432 -13.40 -49.26 -18.84
C TYR A 432 -14.05 -50.64 -18.63
N ASP A 433 -13.66 -51.34 -17.57
CA ASP A 433 -14.31 -52.58 -17.11
C ASP A 433 -15.53 -52.27 -16.21
N GLY A 434 -15.52 -51.13 -15.52
CA GLY A 434 -16.58 -50.65 -14.64
C GLY A 434 -16.19 -49.36 -13.91
N PHE A 435 -16.96 -48.95 -12.90
CA PHE A 435 -16.68 -47.79 -12.07
C PHE A 435 -17.01 -48.08 -10.60
N GLU A 436 -16.23 -47.54 -9.67
CA GLU A 436 -16.56 -47.46 -8.25
C GLU A 436 -16.89 -46.01 -7.90
N ILE A 437 -17.98 -45.81 -7.16
CA ILE A 437 -18.39 -44.48 -6.71
C ILE A 437 -18.25 -44.42 -5.20
N TYR A 438 -17.53 -43.42 -4.73
CA TYR A 438 -17.24 -43.16 -3.32
C TYR A 438 -17.90 -41.85 -2.88
N ALA A 439 -18.54 -41.87 -1.73
CA ALA A 439 -19.06 -40.68 -1.04
C ALA A 439 -18.19 -40.41 0.20
N ASN A 440 -17.50 -39.27 0.24
CA ASN A 440 -16.55 -38.91 1.31
C ASN A 440 -15.53 -40.04 1.61
N GLY A 441 -15.03 -40.70 0.56
CA GLY A 441 -14.08 -41.81 0.67
C GLY A 441 -14.68 -43.16 1.09
N THR A 442 -15.99 -43.24 1.32
CA THR A 442 -16.69 -44.52 1.58
C THR A 442 -17.32 -45.03 0.29
N LEU A 443 -17.07 -46.29 -0.06
CA LEU A 443 -17.65 -46.91 -1.26
C LEU A 443 -19.19 -46.92 -1.14
N GLU A 444 -19.86 -46.26 -2.08
CA GLU A 444 -21.31 -46.26 -2.20
C GLU A 444 -21.78 -47.39 -3.11
N THR A 445 -21.20 -47.50 -4.31
CA THR A 445 -21.60 -48.52 -5.29
C THR A 445 -20.51 -48.88 -6.28
N THR A 446 -20.70 -50.01 -6.99
CA THR A 446 -19.88 -50.45 -8.12
C THR A 446 -20.78 -50.65 -9.34
N LEU A 447 -20.49 -49.94 -10.43
CA LEU A 447 -21.21 -49.98 -11.69
C LEU A 447 -20.52 -50.93 -12.68
N PRO A 448 -21.15 -52.04 -13.09
CA PRO A 448 -20.55 -52.96 -14.05
C PRO A 448 -20.66 -52.44 -15.50
N GLY A 449 -19.57 -52.54 -16.26
CA GLY A 449 -19.48 -52.15 -17.68
C GLY A 449 -19.06 -50.70 -17.92
N GLY A 450 -17.93 -50.50 -18.60
CA GLY A 450 -17.31 -49.18 -18.78
C GLY A 450 -17.90 -48.27 -19.86
N THR A 451 -19.17 -48.46 -20.24
CA THR A 451 -19.91 -47.49 -21.07
C THR A 451 -20.84 -46.60 -20.23
N THR A 452 -21.01 -46.89 -18.94
CA THR A 452 -21.86 -46.08 -18.06
C THR A 452 -21.30 -44.67 -17.94
N SER A 453 -22.15 -43.66 -18.05
CA SER A 453 -21.78 -42.24 -18.10
C SER A 453 -22.61 -41.38 -17.15
N SER A 454 -23.46 -42.00 -16.32
CA SER A 454 -24.25 -41.31 -15.31
C SER A 454 -24.63 -42.22 -14.15
N TYR A 455 -24.84 -41.61 -12.98
CA TYR A 455 -25.30 -42.26 -11.76
C TYR A 455 -26.09 -41.28 -10.90
N VAL A 456 -27.12 -41.76 -10.20
CA VAL A 456 -27.88 -40.97 -9.22
C VAL A 456 -27.49 -41.47 -7.84
N THR A 457 -27.01 -40.57 -6.99
CA THR A 457 -26.51 -40.90 -5.65
C THR A 457 -27.60 -41.42 -4.73
N ASP A 458 -27.19 -42.12 -3.69
CA ASP A 458 -28.06 -42.39 -2.55
C ASP A 458 -28.51 -41.08 -1.87
N PRO A 459 -29.74 -41.03 -1.31
CA PRO A 459 -30.26 -39.84 -0.66
C PRO A 459 -29.43 -39.39 0.54
N GLN A 460 -29.03 -38.12 0.54
CA GLN A 460 -28.31 -37.45 1.63
C GLN A 460 -29.26 -36.61 2.51
N THR A 461 -28.77 -36.22 3.69
CA THR A 461 -29.45 -35.27 4.58
C THR A 461 -29.20 -33.83 4.12
N ILE A 462 -30.18 -32.94 4.26
CA ILE A 462 -30.07 -31.52 3.88
C ILE A 462 -30.08 -30.68 5.18
N PRO A 463 -29.10 -29.77 5.42
CA PRO A 463 -27.94 -29.49 4.59
C PRO A 463 -26.81 -30.52 4.76
N SER A 464 -26.12 -30.87 3.68
CA SER A 464 -24.83 -31.56 3.74
C SER A 464 -23.97 -31.27 2.53
N GLN A 465 -22.66 -31.43 2.70
CA GLN A 465 -21.68 -31.37 1.63
C GLN A 465 -21.04 -32.75 1.52
N VAL A 466 -21.04 -33.31 0.32
CA VAL A 466 -20.47 -34.63 0.05
C VAL A 466 -19.57 -34.55 -1.16
N ILE A 467 -18.34 -35.05 -1.02
CA ILE A 467 -17.41 -35.22 -2.13
C ILE A 467 -17.68 -36.60 -2.74
N TYR A 468 -18.13 -36.61 -3.99
CA TYR A 468 -18.30 -37.81 -4.77
C TYR A 468 -17.08 -38.04 -5.64
N CYS A 469 -16.47 -39.21 -5.52
CA CYS A 469 -15.34 -39.62 -6.34
C CYS A 469 -15.70 -40.84 -7.17
N ILE A 470 -15.44 -40.78 -8.47
CA ILE A 470 -15.58 -41.90 -9.41
C ILE A 470 -14.20 -42.45 -9.70
N THR A 471 -14.00 -43.73 -9.39
CA THR A 471 -12.79 -44.48 -9.73
C THR A 471 -13.12 -45.42 -10.89
N PRO A 472 -12.61 -45.20 -12.10
CA PRO A 472 -12.78 -46.14 -13.20
C PRO A 472 -11.99 -47.42 -12.93
N LEU A 473 -12.59 -48.55 -13.26
CA LEU A 473 -11.94 -49.86 -13.13
C LEU A 473 -11.35 -50.26 -14.48
N LEU A 474 -10.04 -50.47 -14.52
CA LEU A 474 -9.32 -50.99 -15.67
C LEU A 474 -8.36 -52.09 -15.21
N THR A 475 -8.47 -53.27 -15.80
CA THR A 475 -7.72 -54.46 -15.35
C THR A 475 -6.21 -54.24 -15.39
N GLY A 476 -5.58 -54.17 -14.21
CA GLY A 476 -4.13 -54.02 -14.07
C GLY A 476 -3.62 -52.59 -13.94
N GLU A 477 -4.50 -51.59 -13.85
CA GLU A 477 -4.18 -50.15 -13.75
C GLU A 477 -4.91 -49.50 -12.57
N LEU A 478 -4.25 -48.55 -11.88
CA LEU A 478 -4.91 -47.66 -10.93
C LEU A 478 -5.30 -46.39 -11.67
N VAL A 479 -6.57 -46.27 -12.04
CA VAL A 479 -7.08 -45.06 -12.67
C VAL A 479 -7.36 -44.03 -11.58
N PRO A 480 -6.81 -42.80 -11.66
CA PRO A 480 -7.08 -41.76 -10.68
C PRO A 480 -8.59 -41.52 -10.55
N GLN A 481 -9.07 -41.35 -9.32
CA GLN A 481 -10.48 -41.00 -9.11
C GLN A 481 -10.73 -39.55 -9.52
N ASN A 482 -11.81 -39.28 -10.27
CA ASN A 482 -12.28 -37.92 -10.50
C ASN A 482 -13.34 -37.59 -9.46
N CYS A 483 -13.21 -36.46 -8.78
CA CYS A 483 -14.13 -36.06 -7.72
C CYS A 483 -14.88 -34.79 -8.10
N CYS A 484 -16.14 -34.71 -7.71
CA CYS A 484 -16.92 -33.48 -7.70
C CYS A 484 -17.59 -33.29 -6.35
N GLU A 485 -17.85 -32.05 -6.01
CA GLU A 485 -18.54 -31.68 -4.79
C GLU A 485 -20.03 -31.53 -5.06
N SER A 486 -20.85 -32.19 -4.24
CA SER A 486 -22.30 -32.00 -4.20
C SER A 486 -22.69 -31.31 -2.92
N ASN A 487 -23.22 -30.10 -3.06
CA ASN A 487 -23.84 -29.36 -1.96
C ASN A 487 -25.34 -29.64 -1.94
N TYR A 488 -25.76 -30.44 -0.98
CA TYR A 488 -27.16 -30.72 -0.71
C TYR A 488 -27.72 -29.59 0.14
N LEU A 489 -28.17 -28.54 -0.53
CA LEU A 489 -28.82 -27.40 0.08
C LEU A 489 -30.00 -26.96 -0.77
N VAL A 490 -30.83 -26.10 -0.19
CA VAL A 490 -31.79 -25.33 -0.97
C VAL A 490 -31.07 -24.05 -1.34
N GLU A 491 -30.93 -23.79 -2.65
CA GLU A 491 -30.30 -22.57 -3.13
C GLU A 491 -31.08 -21.36 -2.61
N PRO A 492 -30.42 -20.31 -2.10
CA PRO A 492 -31.11 -19.13 -1.60
C PRO A 492 -31.59 -18.23 -2.75
N VAL A 493 -32.47 -17.26 -2.43
CA VAL A 493 -32.87 -16.23 -3.38
C VAL A 493 -31.70 -15.29 -3.69
N THR A 494 -31.64 -14.75 -4.91
CA THR A 494 -30.59 -13.82 -5.33
C THR A 494 -31.16 -12.43 -5.63
N GLU A 495 -30.28 -11.44 -5.77
CA GLU A 495 -30.65 -10.04 -6.07
C GLU A 495 -31.71 -9.45 -5.12
N LEU A 496 -31.64 -9.78 -3.83
CA LEU A 496 -32.55 -9.22 -2.83
C LEU A 496 -32.40 -7.70 -2.74
N ARG A 497 -33.44 -7.00 -3.17
CA ARG A 497 -33.64 -5.56 -3.02
C ARG A 497 -34.74 -5.34 -2.00
N ALA A 498 -34.52 -4.44 -1.05
CA ALA A 498 -35.55 -4.07 -0.09
C ALA A 498 -35.61 -2.55 0.08
N SER A 499 -36.82 -2.03 0.17
CA SER A 499 -37.09 -0.63 0.47
C SER A 499 -38.13 -0.53 1.58
N ALA A 500 -37.96 0.42 2.49
CA ALA A 500 -38.97 0.80 3.47
C ALA A 500 -39.62 2.09 3.01
N GLU A 501 -40.94 2.14 3.10
CA GLU A 501 -41.72 3.37 2.95
C GLU A 501 -41.59 4.19 4.25
N PRO A 502 -41.02 5.41 4.17
CA PRO A 502 -40.73 6.21 5.35
C PRO A 502 -41.94 6.45 6.25
N GLY A 503 -41.74 6.29 7.56
CA GLY A 503 -42.74 6.51 8.61
C GLY A 503 -43.95 5.58 8.65
N THR A 504 -44.17 4.76 7.61
CA THR A 504 -45.21 3.73 7.63
C THR A 504 -44.68 2.39 8.14
N GLY A 505 -43.37 2.16 7.99
CA GLY A 505 -42.77 0.86 8.29
C GLY A 505 -43.05 -0.21 7.25
N VAL A 506 -43.76 0.10 6.18
CA VAL A 506 -44.07 -0.90 5.15
C VAL A 506 -42.80 -1.19 4.36
N VAL A 507 -42.32 -2.42 4.46
CA VAL A 507 -41.18 -2.93 3.71
C VAL A 507 -41.69 -3.56 2.42
N THR A 508 -41.07 -3.20 1.29
CA THR A 508 -41.21 -3.90 0.01
C THR A 508 -39.89 -4.56 -0.33
N ALA A 509 -39.89 -5.88 -0.46
CA ALA A 509 -38.74 -6.68 -0.87
C ALA A 509 -39.01 -7.31 -2.23
N ASN A 510 -38.00 -7.31 -3.10
CA ASN A 510 -37.99 -7.92 -4.41
C ASN A 510 -36.74 -8.78 -4.56
N TRP A 511 -36.85 -9.94 -5.22
CA TRP A 511 -35.73 -10.85 -5.40
C TRP A 511 -35.91 -11.66 -6.68
N VAL A 512 -34.84 -12.34 -7.08
CA VAL A 512 -34.82 -13.31 -8.16
C VAL A 512 -34.81 -14.72 -7.57
N SER A 513 -35.79 -15.51 -7.96
CA SER A 513 -35.83 -16.94 -7.64
C SER A 513 -35.04 -17.70 -8.70
N THR A 514 -33.92 -18.30 -8.30
CA THR A 514 -33.09 -19.17 -9.14
C THR A 514 -33.69 -20.56 -9.32
N THR A 515 -34.65 -20.94 -8.46
CA THR A 515 -35.26 -22.28 -8.41
C THR A 515 -36.77 -22.19 -8.10
N ILE A 516 -37.45 -23.34 -8.11
CA ILE A 516 -38.88 -23.43 -7.76
C ILE A 516 -39.00 -23.79 -6.28
N TYR A 517 -39.35 -22.81 -5.45
CA TYR A 517 -39.65 -23.04 -4.03
C TYR A 517 -41.09 -23.52 -3.83
N ASP A 518 -41.33 -24.28 -2.76
CA ASP A 518 -42.68 -24.58 -2.29
C ASP A 518 -43.27 -23.36 -1.57
N GLN A 519 -42.47 -22.75 -0.71
CA GLN A 519 -42.81 -21.59 0.12
C GLN A 519 -41.57 -20.71 0.30
N ILE A 520 -41.78 -19.43 0.60
CA ILE A 520 -40.72 -18.50 0.98
C ILE A 520 -41.09 -17.92 2.35
N ASN A 521 -40.16 -17.96 3.30
CA ASN A 521 -40.30 -17.32 4.59
C ASN A 521 -39.56 -15.99 4.60
N ILE A 522 -40.17 -15.00 5.24
CA ILE A 522 -39.65 -13.64 5.33
C ILE A 522 -39.47 -13.30 6.80
N TYR A 523 -38.31 -12.72 7.09
CA TYR A 523 -37.91 -12.28 8.41
C TYR A 523 -37.59 -10.78 8.39
N ILE A 524 -37.98 -10.07 9.44
CA ILE A 524 -37.58 -8.68 9.68
C ILE A 524 -36.93 -8.59 11.06
N GLY A 525 -35.70 -8.07 11.11
CA GLY A 525 -34.93 -7.93 12.35
C GLY A 525 -34.75 -9.26 13.08
N GLY A 526 -34.60 -10.35 12.32
CA GLY A 526 -34.51 -11.72 12.83
C GLY A 526 -35.83 -12.36 13.28
N ASN A 527 -36.96 -11.64 13.25
CA ASN A 527 -38.28 -12.18 13.59
C ASN A 527 -39.01 -12.69 12.36
N PHE A 528 -39.67 -13.83 12.46
CA PHE A 528 -40.50 -14.39 11.39
C PHE A 528 -41.75 -13.50 11.16
N GLU A 529 -41.95 -13.05 9.92
CA GLU A 529 -43.05 -12.16 9.52
C GLU A 529 -44.13 -12.89 8.73
N ALA A 530 -43.75 -13.62 7.67
CA ALA A 530 -44.71 -14.23 6.77
C ALA A 530 -44.14 -15.46 6.03
N THR A 531 -45.05 -16.35 5.64
CA THR A 531 -44.81 -17.39 4.62
C THR A 531 -45.65 -17.06 3.38
N ILE A 532 -45.02 -16.99 2.22
CA ILE A 532 -45.68 -16.71 0.93
C ILE A 532 -45.48 -17.86 -0.06
N PRO A 533 -46.26 -17.93 -1.16
CA PRO A 533 -46.06 -18.94 -2.21
C PRO A 533 -44.64 -18.88 -2.77
N GLY A 534 -44.02 -20.03 -3.03
CA GLY A 534 -42.63 -20.07 -3.52
C GLY A 534 -42.43 -19.53 -4.94
N SER A 535 -43.50 -19.25 -5.68
CA SER A 535 -43.47 -18.53 -6.96
C SER A 535 -43.40 -17.01 -6.82
N SER A 536 -43.50 -16.47 -5.60
CA SER A 536 -43.44 -15.03 -5.37
C SER A 536 -42.00 -14.52 -5.54
N THR A 537 -41.86 -13.38 -6.20
CA THR A 537 -40.60 -12.64 -6.39
C THR A 537 -40.63 -11.27 -5.70
N THR A 538 -41.71 -10.99 -4.99
CA THR A 538 -41.94 -9.73 -4.30
C THR A 538 -42.81 -9.97 -3.06
N TRP A 539 -42.59 -9.16 -2.04
CA TRP A 539 -43.41 -9.11 -0.85
C TRP A 539 -43.47 -7.69 -0.32
N THR A 540 -44.64 -7.33 0.19
CA THR A 540 -44.86 -6.06 0.88
C THR A 540 -45.51 -6.35 2.24
N GLY A 541 -44.92 -5.85 3.32
CA GLY A 541 -45.42 -6.07 4.68
C GLY A 541 -44.48 -5.51 5.76
N GLY A 542 -44.64 -5.98 7.00
CA GLY A 542 -43.86 -5.53 8.16
C GLY A 542 -44.55 -4.47 9.02
N SER A 543 -44.11 -4.40 10.29
CA SER A 543 -44.51 -3.39 11.28
C SER A 543 -43.33 -2.63 11.94
N PRO A 544 -42.21 -2.29 11.26
CA PRO A 544 -41.20 -1.44 11.87
C PRO A 544 -41.72 -0.01 12.10
N GLN A 545 -42.02 0.33 13.35
CA GLN A 545 -42.50 1.67 13.75
C GLN A 545 -41.38 2.52 14.36
N THR A 546 -40.13 2.03 14.36
CA THR A 546 -38.99 2.74 14.93
C THR A 546 -37.98 3.17 13.87
N PRO A 547 -37.48 4.41 13.94
CA PRO A 547 -36.35 4.86 13.14
C PRO A 547 -35.11 4.03 13.44
N GLY A 548 -34.27 3.80 12.43
CA GLY A 548 -32.99 3.11 12.60
C GLY A 548 -32.71 2.11 11.49
N THR A 549 -31.96 1.07 11.79
CA THR A 549 -31.65 -0.01 10.86
C THR A 549 -32.40 -1.28 11.24
N THR A 550 -32.91 -1.99 10.23
CA THR A 550 -33.38 -3.35 10.36
C THR A 550 -32.77 -4.18 9.24
N GLU A 551 -32.97 -5.48 9.29
CA GLU A 551 -32.53 -6.39 8.24
C GLU A 551 -33.76 -7.16 7.73
N VAL A 552 -33.89 -7.25 6.42
CA VAL A 552 -34.88 -8.13 5.79
C VAL A 552 -34.14 -9.36 5.32
N CYS A 553 -34.53 -10.52 5.84
CA CYS A 553 -33.96 -11.78 5.41
C CYS A 553 -35.04 -12.67 4.81
N ILE A 554 -34.66 -13.43 3.78
CA ILE A 554 -35.54 -14.33 3.06
C ILE A 554 -34.86 -15.69 2.97
N GLU A 555 -35.63 -16.74 3.24
CA GLU A 555 -35.23 -18.12 2.96
C GLU A 555 -36.30 -18.79 2.09
N GLY A 556 -35.85 -19.61 1.15
CA GLY A 556 -36.70 -20.49 0.36
C GLY A 556 -36.88 -21.83 1.04
N ILE A 557 -38.09 -22.39 0.99
CA ILE A 557 -38.37 -23.77 1.40
C ILE A 557 -38.61 -24.61 0.15
N GLN A 558 -37.93 -25.74 0.05
CA GLN A 558 -38.09 -26.69 -1.03
C GLN A 558 -37.99 -28.13 -0.51
N ASN A 559 -38.99 -28.95 -0.82
CA ASN A 559 -39.13 -30.34 -0.37
C ASN A 559 -39.02 -30.50 1.16
N GLY A 560 -39.44 -29.49 1.93
CA GLY A 560 -39.37 -29.47 3.39
C GLY A 560 -38.02 -29.05 4.00
N ASN A 561 -37.04 -28.65 3.18
CA ASN A 561 -35.74 -28.12 3.62
C ASN A 561 -35.68 -26.61 3.38
N VAL A 562 -34.85 -25.90 4.15
CA VAL A 562 -34.70 -24.44 4.09
C VAL A 562 -33.38 -24.06 3.43
N SER A 563 -33.37 -22.94 2.70
CA SER A 563 -32.14 -22.31 2.19
C SER A 563 -31.43 -21.55 3.30
N ASP A 564 -30.20 -21.12 3.02
CA ASP A 564 -29.58 -20.05 3.80
C ASP A 564 -30.40 -18.76 3.69
N LEU A 565 -30.26 -17.89 4.70
CA LEU A 565 -30.90 -16.58 4.74
C LEU A 565 -30.17 -15.61 3.81
N THR A 566 -30.86 -15.11 2.78
CA THR A 566 -30.41 -13.94 2.03
C THR A 566 -30.91 -12.69 2.74
N CYS A 567 -30.00 -11.87 3.24
CA CYS A 567 -30.33 -10.68 4.02
C CYS A 567 -29.93 -9.38 3.31
N LYS A 568 -30.72 -8.32 3.49
CA LYS A 568 -30.41 -6.95 3.08
C LYS A 568 -30.66 -5.99 4.23
N ASN A 569 -29.65 -5.21 4.58
CA ASN A 569 -29.78 -4.10 5.53
C ASN A 569 -30.74 -3.05 4.96
N LEU A 570 -31.68 -2.63 5.80
CA LEU A 570 -32.73 -1.71 5.44
C LEU A 570 -32.75 -0.55 6.41
N VAL A 571 -32.68 0.65 5.86
CA VAL A 571 -32.86 1.88 6.62
C VAL A 571 -34.36 2.13 6.81
N LEU A 572 -34.76 2.21 8.08
CA LEU A 572 -36.08 2.61 8.52
C LEU A 572 -36.07 4.11 8.78
N LEU A 573 -36.48 4.84 7.75
CA LEU A 573 -36.58 6.28 7.82
C LEU A 573 -37.88 6.70 8.54
N GLN A 574 -37.80 7.77 9.32
CA GLN A 574 -38.98 8.39 9.91
C GLN A 574 -39.86 9.02 8.82
N ALA A 575 -41.15 9.23 9.13
CA ALA A 575 -41.91 10.21 8.37
C ALA A 575 -41.31 11.59 8.70
N ARG A 576 -40.82 12.27 7.67
CA ARG A 576 -40.47 13.69 7.72
C ARG A 576 -41.51 14.50 6.94
N ASP A 577 -41.45 15.81 7.03
CA ASP A 577 -42.40 16.71 6.35
C ASP A 577 -42.42 16.53 4.82
N TYR A 578 -41.28 16.16 4.25
CA TYR A 578 -41.20 15.72 2.86
C TYR A 578 -40.28 14.51 2.73
N SER A 579 -40.69 13.54 1.92
CA SER A 579 -39.87 12.40 1.56
C SER A 579 -40.11 12.04 0.10
N ALA A 580 -39.04 11.88 -0.66
CA ALA A 580 -39.09 11.42 -2.04
C ALA A 580 -37.93 10.47 -2.33
N CYS A 581 -38.22 9.39 -3.06
CA CYS A 581 -37.24 8.38 -3.43
C CYS A 581 -37.25 8.15 -4.94
N ARG A 582 -36.09 7.77 -5.48
CA ARG A 582 -35.90 7.32 -6.85
C ARG A 582 -35.15 6.00 -6.85
N GLU A 583 -35.46 5.16 -7.83
CA GLU A 583 -34.75 3.90 -8.10
C GLU A 583 -34.21 3.95 -9.53
N PRO A 584 -33.07 4.62 -9.77
CA PRO A 584 -32.61 4.95 -11.12
C PRO A 584 -32.28 3.70 -11.96
N GLY A 585 -31.67 2.69 -11.33
CA GLY A 585 -31.23 1.45 -12.00
C GLY A 585 -30.17 1.67 -13.07
N SER A 586 -29.60 2.88 -13.17
CA SER A 586 -28.56 3.22 -14.13
C SER A 586 -27.29 2.46 -13.82
N VAL A 587 -26.63 1.97 -14.88
CA VAL A 587 -25.34 1.31 -14.77
C VAL A 587 -24.29 2.36 -14.41
N ILE A 588 -23.51 2.08 -13.37
CA ILE A 588 -22.32 2.86 -12.99
C ILE A 588 -21.12 2.14 -13.59
N ASN A 589 -20.39 2.84 -14.47
CA ASN A 589 -19.08 2.46 -14.98
C ASN A 589 -18.41 3.69 -15.62
N GLN A 590 -17.11 3.60 -15.90
CA GLN A 590 -16.35 4.67 -16.54
C GLN A 590 -16.94 5.16 -17.89
N ALA A 591 -17.60 4.29 -18.66
CA ALA A 591 -18.18 4.69 -19.96
C ALA A 591 -19.48 5.51 -19.82
N ALA A 592 -20.13 5.44 -18.67
CA ALA A 592 -21.34 6.18 -18.33
C ALA A 592 -21.10 7.33 -17.34
N SER A 593 -19.86 7.48 -16.84
CA SER A 593 -19.48 8.47 -15.82
C SER A 593 -19.33 9.90 -16.39
N PRO A 594 -19.81 10.95 -15.68
CA PRO A 594 -20.64 10.90 -14.49
C PRO A 594 -22.10 10.54 -14.84
N ILE A 595 -22.72 9.68 -14.03
CA ILE A 595 -24.17 9.46 -14.11
C ILE A 595 -24.90 10.48 -13.24
N THR A 596 -26.08 10.92 -13.69
CA THR A 596 -26.92 11.86 -12.93
C THR A 596 -28.35 11.37 -12.81
N ASP A 597 -28.95 11.58 -11.63
CA ASP A 597 -30.39 11.40 -11.41
C ASP A 597 -30.96 12.62 -10.67
N ILE A 598 -32.26 12.89 -10.87
CA ILE A 598 -32.91 14.11 -10.39
C ILE A 598 -34.19 13.77 -9.63
N ILE A 599 -34.34 14.36 -8.43
CA ILE A 599 -35.61 14.44 -7.70
C ILE A 599 -36.16 15.87 -7.83
N PHE A 600 -37.40 16.00 -8.30
CA PHE A 600 -38.08 17.30 -8.37
C PHE A 600 -38.98 17.50 -7.16
N VAL A 601 -38.62 18.45 -6.30
CA VAL A 601 -39.38 18.82 -5.11
C VAL A 601 -40.38 19.90 -5.48
N ALA A 602 -41.67 19.62 -5.30
CA ALA A 602 -42.77 20.47 -5.78
C ALA A 602 -43.29 21.49 -4.75
N ASN A 603 -42.99 21.29 -3.47
CA ASN A 603 -43.40 22.17 -2.37
C ASN A 603 -42.17 22.81 -1.75
N ASN A 604 -42.26 24.08 -1.38
CA ASN A 604 -41.16 24.75 -0.70
C ASN A 604 -41.32 24.63 0.83
N SER A 605 -40.26 24.18 1.49
CA SER A 605 -40.09 24.19 2.94
C SER A 605 -38.67 24.67 3.24
N LEU A 606 -38.50 25.36 4.36
CA LEU A 606 -37.16 25.63 4.90
C LEU A 606 -36.63 24.33 5.49
N ILE A 607 -35.47 23.92 5.01
CA ILE A 607 -34.81 22.71 5.49
C ILE A 607 -34.26 23.00 6.88
N GLY A 608 -34.76 22.32 7.90
CA GLY A 608 -34.15 22.33 9.23
C GLY A 608 -33.26 21.15 9.47
N ASP A 609 -33.58 20.04 8.82
CA ASP A 609 -32.79 18.84 8.77
C ASP A 609 -33.00 18.15 7.42
N ILE A 610 -31.94 17.53 6.91
CA ILE A 610 -31.95 16.81 5.65
C ILE A 610 -31.23 15.48 5.80
N ASP A 611 -31.96 14.40 5.53
CA ASP A 611 -31.40 13.05 5.47
C ASP A 611 -31.37 12.60 4.01
N VAL A 612 -30.21 12.12 3.56
CA VAL A 612 -30.02 11.60 2.20
C VAL A 612 -29.66 10.13 2.28
N LEU A 613 -30.62 9.27 1.93
CA LEU A 613 -30.35 7.84 1.79
C LEU A 613 -29.70 7.57 0.43
N VAL A 614 -28.62 6.79 0.42
CA VAL A 614 -27.98 6.29 -0.80
C VAL A 614 -27.79 4.78 -0.71
N ASP A 615 -28.30 4.05 -1.71
CA ASP A 615 -28.11 2.61 -1.91
C ASP A 615 -27.53 2.36 -3.32
N ILE A 616 -26.30 1.87 -3.37
CA ILE A 616 -25.53 1.58 -4.58
C ILE A 616 -24.93 0.19 -4.44
N ARG A 617 -25.10 -0.64 -5.47
CA ARG A 617 -24.33 -1.88 -5.60
C ARG A 617 -23.08 -1.63 -6.43
N HIS A 618 -21.92 -1.81 -5.83
CA HIS A 618 -20.64 -1.58 -6.50
C HIS A 618 -19.54 -2.47 -5.90
N PRO A 619 -18.71 -3.14 -6.71
CA PRO A 619 -17.71 -4.09 -6.20
C PRO A 619 -16.55 -3.44 -5.43
N PHE A 620 -16.25 -2.15 -5.69
CA PHE A 620 -15.15 -1.40 -5.05
C PHE A 620 -15.54 0.07 -4.82
N ILE A 621 -16.14 0.40 -3.67
CA ILE A 621 -16.68 1.76 -3.44
C ILE A 621 -15.60 2.85 -3.29
N GLY A 622 -14.33 2.46 -3.09
CA GLY A 622 -13.19 3.38 -3.12
C GLY A 622 -12.95 4.04 -4.47
N ASN A 623 -13.66 3.63 -5.52
CA ASN A 623 -13.56 4.22 -6.85
C ASN A 623 -14.61 5.32 -7.11
N LEU A 624 -15.53 5.53 -6.16
CA LEU A 624 -16.69 6.37 -6.38
C LEU A 624 -16.54 7.74 -5.72
N SER A 625 -17.01 8.79 -6.41
CA SER A 625 -17.35 10.06 -5.80
C SER A 625 -18.82 10.40 -6.02
N LEU A 626 -19.49 10.86 -4.97
CA LEU A 626 -20.92 11.18 -4.96
C LEU A 626 -21.13 12.64 -4.57
N ASP A 627 -21.73 13.42 -5.46
CA ASP A 627 -22.03 14.84 -5.24
C ASP A 627 -23.54 15.09 -5.28
N LEU A 628 -24.03 15.86 -4.30
CA LEU A 628 -25.43 16.29 -4.20
C LEU A 628 -25.52 17.80 -4.37
N ALA A 629 -26.38 18.26 -5.29
CA ALA A 629 -26.64 19.67 -5.54
C ALA A 629 -28.11 20.04 -5.30
N SER A 630 -28.33 21.13 -4.58
CA SER A 630 -29.66 21.72 -4.34
C SER A 630 -30.06 22.71 -5.43
N PRO A 631 -31.37 23.02 -5.55
CA PRO A 631 -31.87 24.04 -6.47
C PRO A 631 -31.28 25.45 -6.23
N GLY A 632 -30.85 25.73 -5.00
CA GLY A 632 -30.29 27.01 -4.58
C GLY A 632 -28.81 27.21 -4.95
N GLY A 633 -28.18 26.21 -5.59
CA GLY A 633 -26.76 26.24 -5.97
C GLY A 633 -25.80 25.79 -4.87
N VAL A 634 -26.30 25.25 -3.76
CA VAL A 634 -25.47 24.58 -2.75
C VAL A 634 -25.12 23.19 -3.27
N GLY A 635 -23.84 22.86 -3.30
CA GLY A 635 -23.34 21.55 -3.69
C GLY A 635 -22.39 21.00 -2.63
N ILE A 636 -22.57 19.73 -2.26
CA ILE A 636 -21.71 19.05 -1.29
C ILE A 636 -21.30 17.67 -1.82
N ARG A 637 -20.18 17.16 -1.30
CA ARG A 637 -19.73 15.79 -1.58
C ARG A 637 -20.06 14.85 -0.44
N LEU A 638 -20.90 13.86 -0.73
CA LEU A 638 -21.34 12.86 0.23
C LEU A 638 -20.26 11.80 0.48
N HIS A 639 -19.63 11.30 -0.59
CA HIS A 639 -18.58 10.27 -0.55
C HIS A 639 -17.43 10.64 -1.47
N ASP A 640 -16.20 10.49 -0.99
CA ASP A 640 -14.98 10.89 -1.72
C ASP A 640 -13.94 9.76 -1.73
N PHE A 641 -14.13 8.76 -2.59
CA PHE A 641 -13.18 7.66 -2.82
C PHE A 641 -12.81 6.87 -1.54
N LEU A 642 -13.70 6.83 -0.55
CA LEU A 642 -13.51 6.12 0.71
C LEU A 642 -13.95 4.65 0.62
N GLY A 643 -13.48 3.81 1.54
CA GLY A 643 -13.88 2.39 1.67
C GLY A 643 -13.01 1.37 0.92
N GLY A 644 -12.06 1.79 0.09
CA GLY A 644 -11.09 0.89 -0.52
C GLY A 644 -11.75 -0.26 -1.31
N SER A 645 -11.51 -1.51 -0.88
CA SER A 645 -12.09 -2.71 -1.49
C SER A 645 -13.46 -3.13 -0.94
N ASP A 646 -14.06 -2.32 -0.08
CA ASP A 646 -15.42 -2.58 0.41
C ASP A 646 -16.41 -2.53 -0.76
N ALA A 647 -17.44 -3.36 -0.66
CA ALA A 647 -18.52 -3.45 -1.62
C ALA A 647 -19.78 -2.76 -1.09
N ASP A 648 -20.51 -2.15 -2.01
CA ASP A 648 -21.80 -1.47 -1.82
C ASP A 648 -21.80 -0.27 -0.87
N ILE A 649 -22.67 0.70 -1.16
CA ILE A 649 -22.99 1.80 -0.25
C ILE A 649 -24.46 1.65 0.12
N ASN A 650 -24.76 1.63 1.41
CA ASN A 650 -26.12 1.70 1.95
C ASN A 650 -26.07 2.52 3.23
N LEU A 651 -26.21 3.84 3.08
CA LEU A 651 -25.96 4.82 4.13
C LEU A 651 -27.01 5.92 4.14
N VAL A 652 -27.17 6.55 5.31
CA VAL A 652 -27.90 7.81 5.45
C VAL A 652 -26.90 8.91 5.74
N TYR A 653 -26.78 9.88 4.83
CA TYR A 653 -26.04 11.11 5.11
C TYR A 653 -26.94 12.06 5.88
N THR A 654 -26.48 12.53 7.04
CA THR A 654 -27.22 13.40 7.95
C THR A 654 -26.25 14.21 8.81
N ASN A 655 -26.72 15.31 9.41
CA ASN A 655 -25.90 16.15 10.28
C ASN A 655 -25.75 15.55 11.70
N GLY A 656 -24.63 15.87 12.36
CA GLY A 656 -24.27 15.33 13.67
C GLY A 656 -23.90 13.85 13.69
N ALA A 657 -23.70 13.22 12.53
CA ALA A 657 -23.35 11.81 12.42
C ALA A 657 -21.83 11.58 12.65
N PRO A 658 -21.38 10.33 12.85
CA PRO A 658 -19.96 10.01 12.81
C PRO A 658 -19.34 10.37 11.45
N ALA A 659 -18.05 10.69 11.45
CA ALA A 659 -17.29 10.92 10.23
C ALA A 659 -17.46 9.75 9.25
N ASN A 660 -17.50 10.06 7.94
CA ASN A 660 -17.68 9.07 6.89
C ASN A 660 -16.56 8.00 6.93
N ALA A 661 -16.86 6.86 7.54
CA ALA A 661 -15.92 5.78 7.78
C ALA A 661 -16.67 4.45 7.86
N GLY A 662 -16.07 3.39 7.31
CA GLY A 662 -16.70 2.07 7.23
C GLY A 662 -17.18 1.52 8.58
N PRO A 663 -18.19 0.63 8.59
CA PRO A 663 -18.71 -0.12 7.43
C PRO A 663 -19.73 0.65 6.58
N TYR A 664 -19.63 0.56 5.23
CA TYR A 664 -20.44 1.36 4.30
C TYR A 664 -21.77 0.72 3.87
N ASN A 665 -22.02 -0.55 4.18
CA ASN A 665 -23.28 -1.26 3.90
C ASN A 665 -24.03 -1.64 5.18
N CYS A 666 -24.16 -0.68 6.10
CA CYS A 666 -24.74 -0.85 7.44
C CYS A 666 -26.17 -0.29 7.57
N GLY A 667 -26.61 0.57 6.65
CA GLY A 667 -27.78 1.43 6.82
C GLY A 667 -27.61 2.52 7.88
N CYS A 668 -26.38 2.74 8.36
CA CYS A 668 -26.08 3.66 9.45
C CYS A 668 -25.93 5.11 8.95
N ALA A 669 -26.01 6.04 9.90
CA ALA A 669 -25.87 7.46 9.67
C ALA A 669 -24.39 7.86 9.57
N MET A 670 -24.03 8.69 8.58
CA MET A 670 -22.68 9.23 8.40
C MET A 670 -22.70 10.70 7.98
N GLU A 671 -21.63 11.41 8.28
CA GLU A 671 -21.40 12.77 7.74
C GLU A 671 -20.99 12.73 6.27
N ALA A 672 -21.15 13.86 5.59
CA ALA A 672 -20.63 14.05 4.23
C ALA A 672 -19.08 14.11 4.23
N SER A 673 -18.43 13.57 3.19
CA SER A 673 -16.96 13.61 3.05
C SER A 673 -16.40 15.02 2.81
N GLY A 674 -17.19 15.91 2.19
CA GLY A 674 -16.75 17.24 1.79
C GLY A 674 -16.00 17.24 0.44
N PRO A 675 -15.87 18.41 -0.23
CA PRO A 675 -16.16 19.76 0.26
C PRO A 675 -17.65 20.03 0.52
N GLY A 676 -17.93 20.91 1.49
CA GLY A 676 -19.27 21.18 2.00
C GLY A 676 -19.74 20.18 3.06
N SER A 677 -20.90 20.45 3.67
CA SER A 677 -21.49 19.63 4.73
C SER A 677 -23.01 19.56 4.62
N MET A 678 -23.63 18.55 5.26
CA MET A 678 -25.10 18.46 5.34
C MET A 678 -25.73 19.74 5.95
N GLN A 679 -24.97 20.46 6.78
CA GLN A 679 -25.38 21.72 7.40
C GLN A 679 -25.59 22.85 6.37
N ASP A 680 -24.93 22.78 5.22
CA ASP A 680 -24.97 23.84 4.20
C ASP A 680 -26.36 23.97 3.53
N PHE A 681 -27.19 22.93 3.64
CA PHE A 681 -28.56 22.93 3.16
C PHE A 681 -29.55 23.54 4.16
N ILE A 682 -29.18 23.69 5.43
CA ILE A 682 -30.09 24.20 6.47
C ILE A 682 -30.44 25.67 6.17
N ASN A 683 -31.71 26.02 6.40
CA ASN A 683 -32.32 27.32 6.07
C ASN A 683 -32.38 27.64 4.55
N THR A 684 -32.08 26.69 3.68
CA THR A 684 -32.28 26.85 2.23
C THR A 684 -33.67 26.38 1.79
N SER A 685 -34.09 26.80 0.59
CA SER A 685 -35.37 26.42 -0.03
C SER A 685 -35.30 25.00 -0.58
N SER A 686 -36.22 24.12 -0.18
CA SER A 686 -36.31 22.75 -0.73
C SER A 686 -36.86 22.69 -2.16
N LEU A 687 -37.56 23.73 -2.64
CA LEU A 687 -38.25 23.75 -3.93
C LEU A 687 -37.30 23.70 -5.14
N GLY A 688 -37.48 22.71 -6.01
CA GLY A 688 -36.82 22.62 -7.31
C GLY A 688 -36.12 21.28 -7.57
N PRO A 689 -35.23 21.22 -8.59
CA PRO A 689 -34.49 20.00 -8.91
C PRO A 689 -33.30 19.79 -7.96
N TRP A 690 -33.28 18.66 -7.29
CA TRP A 690 -32.12 18.14 -6.57
C TRP A 690 -31.42 17.12 -7.46
N ILE A 691 -30.11 17.25 -7.59
CA ILE A 691 -29.31 16.47 -8.55
C ILE A 691 -28.28 15.65 -7.78
N MET A 692 -28.32 14.33 -7.97
CA MET A 692 -27.25 13.42 -7.55
C MET A 692 -26.34 13.16 -8.75
N SER A 693 -25.04 13.33 -8.58
CA SER A 693 -24.00 12.98 -9.55
C SER A 693 -23.09 11.91 -8.98
N ILE A 694 -22.83 10.86 -9.74
CA ILE A 694 -21.96 9.74 -9.33
C ILE A 694 -20.90 9.54 -10.41
N GLU A 695 -19.65 9.55 -9.99
CA GLU A 695 -18.49 9.36 -10.85
C GLU A 695 -17.71 8.10 -10.42
N ASP A 696 -17.33 7.28 -11.41
CA ASP A 696 -16.48 6.09 -11.26
C ASP A 696 -15.23 6.26 -12.14
N ASP A 697 -14.09 6.51 -11.51
CA ASP A 697 -12.84 6.91 -12.18
C ASP A 697 -11.93 5.73 -12.57
N PHE A 698 -12.28 4.49 -12.22
CA PHE A 698 -11.41 3.32 -12.41
C PHE A 698 -12.03 2.22 -13.29
N PRO A 699 -11.32 1.70 -14.31
CA PRO A 699 -11.88 0.76 -15.29
C PRO A 699 -12.06 -0.66 -14.73
N GLY A 700 -13.16 -1.32 -15.13
CA GLY A 700 -13.38 -2.76 -14.93
C GLY A 700 -14.59 -3.14 -14.08
N ASN A 701 -15.21 -2.17 -13.42
CA ASN A 701 -16.32 -2.42 -12.50
C ASN A 701 -17.67 -2.08 -13.16
N ILE A 702 -18.64 -2.99 -13.06
CA ILE A 702 -20.02 -2.74 -13.47
C ILE A 702 -20.87 -2.78 -12.20
N ALA A 703 -21.61 -1.70 -12.00
CA ALA A 703 -22.38 -1.43 -10.81
C ALA A 703 -23.74 -0.83 -11.16
N THR A 704 -24.61 -0.64 -10.17
CA THR A 704 -25.95 -0.07 -10.38
C THR A 704 -26.31 0.94 -9.31
N PHE A 705 -26.83 2.09 -9.73
CA PHE A 705 -27.43 3.07 -8.82
C PHE A 705 -28.84 2.63 -8.46
N ASP A 706 -28.99 1.96 -7.31
CA ASP A 706 -30.21 1.24 -6.98
C ASP A 706 -31.29 2.12 -6.37
N ARG A 707 -30.95 2.98 -5.41
CA ARG A 707 -31.91 3.89 -4.78
C ARG A 707 -31.23 5.11 -4.18
N TRP A 708 -31.92 6.24 -4.21
CA TRP A 708 -31.64 7.35 -3.32
C TRP A 708 -32.92 8.03 -2.87
N CYS A 709 -32.91 8.59 -1.67
CA CYS A 709 -34.04 9.33 -1.12
C CYS A 709 -33.60 10.65 -0.51
N LEU A 710 -34.44 11.66 -0.65
CA LEU A 710 -34.37 12.92 0.08
C LEU A 710 -35.45 12.91 1.14
N GLN A 711 -35.05 13.17 2.37
CA GLN A 711 -35.98 13.50 3.44
C GLN A 711 -35.68 14.89 3.96
N PHE A 712 -36.71 15.73 4.02
CA PHE A 712 -36.62 17.04 4.66
C PHE A 712 -37.49 17.00 5.90
N ASP A 713 -36.87 17.23 7.04
CA ASP A 713 -37.62 17.75 8.18
C ASP A 713 -37.70 19.26 7.99
N ALA A 714 -38.91 19.80 7.97
CA ALA A 714 -39.02 21.23 8.05
C ALA A 714 -38.52 21.61 9.44
N GLY A 715 -37.52 22.47 9.48
CA GLY A 715 -37.00 22.95 10.75
C GLY A 715 -38.05 23.69 11.53
N CYS A 716 -37.64 24.12 12.73
CA CYS A 716 -38.29 25.21 13.45
C CYS A 716 -38.78 26.24 12.42
N GLN A 717 -40.10 26.41 12.29
CA GLN A 717 -40.71 27.30 11.28
C GLN A 717 -40.49 28.78 11.62
N VAL A 718 -39.54 29.05 12.50
CA VAL A 718 -39.27 30.29 13.16
C VAL A 718 -37.83 30.62 12.81
N PHE A 719 -37.65 31.47 11.82
CA PHE A 719 -36.31 31.90 11.40
C PHE A 719 -35.52 32.43 12.61
N PRO A 720 -34.18 32.34 12.66
CA PRO A 720 -33.42 32.97 13.74
C PRO A 720 -33.61 34.50 13.70
N PRO A 721 -33.45 35.22 14.82
CA PRO A 721 -33.33 36.68 14.80
C PRO A 721 -32.30 37.12 13.74
N GLN A 722 -32.74 37.96 12.79
CA GLN A 722 -31.96 38.35 11.61
C GLN A 722 -31.32 39.72 11.78
N ASN A 723 -30.25 39.97 11.02
CA ASN A 723 -29.52 41.24 11.01
C ASN A 723 -29.15 41.71 12.43
N PRO A 724 -28.49 40.87 13.25
CA PRO A 724 -28.02 41.30 14.55
C PRO A 724 -27.04 42.46 14.34
N ASN A 725 -27.29 43.56 15.06
CA ASN A 725 -26.45 44.75 15.05
C ASN A 725 -26.17 45.16 16.50
N ALA A 726 -24.97 45.66 16.76
CA ALA A 726 -24.52 46.04 18.09
C ALA A 726 -23.91 47.43 18.04
N VAL A 727 -24.41 48.34 18.87
CA VAL A 727 -23.90 49.70 18.99
C VAL A 727 -23.40 49.93 20.40
N SER A 728 -22.13 50.29 20.55
CA SER A 728 -21.49 50.65 21.80
C SER A 728 -21.49 52.17 21.97
N ASN A 729 -21.85 52.63 23.18
CA ASN A 729 -21.65 54.03 23.58
C ASN A 729 -20.38 54.21 24.44
N GLY A 730 -19.50 53.20 24.46
CA GLY A 730 -18.30 53.16 25.30
C GLY A 730 -18.50 52.49 26.67
N THR A 731 -19.74 52.28 27.13
CA THR A 731 -20.02 51.57 28.41
C THR A 731 -21.10 50.50 28.29
N ASP A 732 -22.18 50.83 27.58
CA ASP A 732 -23.29 49.94 27.26
C ASP A 732 -23.23 49.51 25.80
N ILE A 733 -23.65 48.27 25.55
CA ILE A 733 -23.82 47.70 24.22
C ILE A 733 -25.32 47.54 23.96
N THR A 734 -25.83 48.30 23.00
CA THR A 734 -27.21 48.17 22.50
C THR A 734 -27.24 47.18 21.35
N LEU A 735 -27.76 46.00 21.62
CA LEU A 735 -28.07 44.98 20.63
C LEU A 735 -29.41 45.30 19.98
N SER A 736 -29.50 45.12 18.66
CA SER A 736 -30.72 45.25 17.87
C SER A 736 -30.77 44.14 16.82
N TRP A 737 -31.98 43.70 16.49
CA TRP A 737 -32.19 42.63 15.51
C TRP A 737 -33.59 42.73 14.91
N THR A 738 -33.82 42.00 13.83
CA THR A 738 -35.13 41.84 13.21
C THR A 738 -35.72 40.50 13.59
N ASN A 739 -36.98 40.47 14.04
CA ASN A 739 -37.73 39.25 14.26
C ASN A 739 -38.47 38.83 12.98
N PRO A 740 -37.94 37.91 12.17
CA PRO A 740 -38.64 37.36 11.00
C PRO A 740 -39.85 36.49 11.36
N SER A 741 -39.98 36.11 12.63
CA SER A 741 -41.00 35.20 13.13
C SER A 741 -41.51 35.63 14.51
N ALA A 742 -42.64 35.08 14.93
CA ALA A 742 -43.17 35.31 16.27
C ALA A 742 -42.50 34.35 17.26
N TYR A 743 -41.74 34.88 18.21
CA TYR A 743 -41.17 34.12 19.31
C TYR A 743 -42.04 34.27 20.57
N ASP A 744 -41.96 33.29 21.46
CA ASP A 744 -42.48 33.40 22.83
C ASP A 744 -41.44 34.03 23.77
N GLU A 745 -40.16 33.71 23.59
CA GLU A 745 -39.04 34.23 24.39
C GLU A 745 -37.81 34.53 23.52
N ILE A 746 -37.07 35.60 23.84
CA ILE A 746 -35.69 35.82 23.39
C ILE A 746 -34.71 35.52 24.54
N GLN A 747 -33.57 34.93 24.22
CA GLN A 747 -32.44 34.77 25.13
C GLN A 747 -31.17 35.34 24.51
N LEU A 748 -30.23 35.78 25.37
CA LEU A 748 -28.95 36.35 24.94
C LEU A 748 -27.78 35.62 25.56
N ILE A 749 -26.84 35.26 24.69
CA ILE A 749 -25.55 34.70 25.06
C ILE A 749 -24.47 35.76 24.82
N ARG A 750 -23.55 35.90 25.78
CA ARG A 750 -22.32 36.71 25.68
C ARG A 750 -21.13 35.82 26.01
N ASN A 751 -20.16 35.74 25.09
CA ASN A 751 -18.96 34.90 25.21
C ASN A 751 -19.29 33.43 25.58
N GLY A 752 -20.33 32.86 24.96
CA GLY A 752 -20.80 31.50 25.23
C GLY A 752 -21.58 31.32 26.54
N VAL A 753 -21.79 32.39 27.32
CA VAL A 753 -22.55 32.36 28.58
C VAL A 753 -23.90 33.05 28.42
N LEU A 754 -24.97 32.39 28.87
CA LEU A 754 -26.31 32.97 28.91
C LEU A 754 -26.36 34.16 29.90
N ILE A 755 -26.63 35.36 29.40
CA ILE A 755 -26.66 36.60 30.20
C ILE A 755 -28.07 37.15 30.43
N ALA A 756 -29.03 36.80 29.56
CA ALA A 756 -30.42 37.22 29.73
C ALA A 756 -31.40 36.15 29.24
N THR A 757 -32.46 35.96 30.03
CA THR A 757 -33.60 35.06 29.77
C THR A 757 -34.90 35.78 30.11
N GLY A 758 -36.01 35.27 29.60
CA GLY A 758 -37.36 35.81 29.82
C GLY A 758 -37.61 37.12 29.08
N ILE A 759 -36.78 37.45 28.08
CA ILE A 759 -37.02 38.61 27.22
C ILE A 759 -38.27 38.30 26.37
N PRO A 760 -39.28 39.18 26.31
CA PRO A 760 -40.48 38.92 25.51
C PRO A 760 -40.13 38.62 24.05
N GLY A 761 -40.70 37.57 23.46
CA GLY A 761 -40.38 37.17 22.08
C GLY A 761 -40.64 38.22 20.99
N GLY A 762 -41.42 39.27 21.28
CA GLY A 762 -41.60 40.42 20.39
C GLY A 762 -40.47 41.47 20.45
N SER A 763 -39.48 41.30 21.32
CA SER A 763 -38.39 42.26 21.52
C SER A 763 -37.42 42.24 20.34
N THR A 764 -36.97 43.41 19.92
CA THR A 764 -36.04 43.60 18.79
C THR A 764 -34.76 44.32 19.21
N SER A 765 -34.56 44.51 20.52
CA SER A 765 -33.41 45.21 21.06
C SER A 765 -33.18 44.86 22.53
N PHE A 766 -31.94 44.92 22.97
CA PHE A 766 -31.53 44.72 24.37
C PHE A 766 -30.29 45.55 24.67
N VAL A 767 -30.22 46.15 25.86
CA VAL A 767 -29.03 46.88 26.31
C VAL A 767 -28.32 46.03 27.36
N ASP A 768 -27.06 45.73 27.10
CA ASP A 768 -26.17 45.04 28.02
C ASP A 768 -25.10 46.01 28.55
N THR A 769 -24.73 45.87 29.81
CA THR A 769 -23.66 46.65 30.46
C THR A 769 -22.54 45.69 30.87
N PRO A 770 -21.72 45.23 29.90
CA PRO A 770 -20.62 44.32 30.19
C PRO A 770 -19.47 45.02 30.91
N PRO A 771 -18.55 44.26 31.55
CA PRO A 771 -17.23 44.78 31.92
C PRO A 771 -16.48 45.34 30.71
N ALA A 772 -15.46 46.16 30.94
CA ALA A 772 -14.63 46.64 29.84
C ALA A 772 -13.94 45.46 29.12
N GLY A 773 -13.99 45.45 27.80
CA GLY A 773 -13.46 44.37 26.96
C GLY A 773 -14.28 44.15 25.69
N SER A 774 -13.74 43.27 24.84
CA SER A 774 -14.44 42.75 23.65
C SER A 774 -15.38 41.60 24.03
N HIS A 775 -16.59 41.63 23.47
CA HIS A 775 -17.64 40.66 23.74
C HIS A 775 -18.34 40.20 22.46
N THR A 776 -18.53 38.89 22.33
CA THR A 776 -19.30 38.26 21.26
C THR A 776 -20.70 37.90 21.75
N TYR A 777 -21.72 38.30 21.00
CA TYR A 777 -23.13 38.11 21.33
C TYR A 777 -23.84 37.21 20.33
N GLU A 778 -24.77 36.40 20.83
CA GLU A 778 -25.70 35.60 20.03
C GLU A 778 -27.12 35.75 20.60
N ILE A 779 -28.11 35.90 19.72
CA ILE A 779 -29.52 36.06 20.09
C ILE A 779 -30.29 34.79 19.75
N ILE A 780 -30.98 34.21 20.72
CA ILE A 780 -31.79 33.00 20.52
C ILE A 780 -33.27 33.36 20.57
N GLY A 781 -34.02 33.01 19.55
CA GLY A 781 -35.48 33.10 19.55
C GLY A 781 -36.12 31.75 19.83
N PHE A 782 -36.98 31.67 20.85
CA PHE A 782 -37.71 30.47 21.28
C PHE A 782 -39.19 30.56 20.91
N ASP A 783 -39.73 29.49 20.34
CA ASP A 783 -41.17 29.24 20.19
C ASP A 783 -41.54 28.03 21.06
N PHE A 784 -42.30 28.26 22.12
CA PHE A 784 -42.76 27.24 23.07
C PHE A 784 -43.89 26.39 22.51
N ALA A 785 -44.68 26.91 21.56
CA ALA A 785 -45.73 26.14 20.91
C ALA A 785 -45.15 25.08 19.98
N GLN A 786 -44.03 25.38 19.32
CA GLN A 786 -43.27 24.44 18.49
C GLN A 786 -42.16 23.70 19.26
N GLY A 787 -41.81 24.17 20.47
CA GLY A 787 -40.76 23.59 21.28
C GLY A 787 -39.35 23.71 20.67
N CYS A 788 -39.11 24.77 19.90
CA CYS A 788 -37.87 24.97 19.13
C CYS A 788 -37.25 26.34 19.38
N SER A 789 -35.93 26.46 19.13
CA SER A 789 -35.17 27.69 19.29
C SER A 789 -34.10 27.84 18.21
N ASN A 790 -33.92 29.04 17.67
CA ASN A 790 -32.91 29.32 16.65
C ASN A 790 -32.04 30.52 17.03
N THR A 791 -30.73 30.41 16.80
CA THR A 791 -29.70 31.38 17.17
C THR A 791 -29.29 32.25 15.98
N SER A 792 -29.09 33.55 16.20
CA SER A 792 -28.57 34.48 15.20
C SER A 792 -27.11 34.19 14.84
N LEU A 793 -26.61 34.82 13.77
CA LEU A 793 -25.16 34.95 13.59
C LEU A 793 -24.54 35.69 14.80
N PRO A 794 -23.29 35.37 15.17
CA PRO A 794 -22.60 36.07 16.24
C PRO A 794 -22.27 37.51 15.82
N ILE A 795 -22.26 38.42 16.79
CA ILE A 795 -21.81 39.80 16.60
C ILE A 795 -20.85 40.22 17.71
N THR A 796 -19.72 40.82 17.34
CA THR A 796 -18.72 41.31 18.30
C THR A 796 -18.82 42.81 18.47
N ALA A 797 -18.90 43.25 19.72
CA ALA A 797 -18.87 44.65 20.14
C ALA A 797 -18.06 44.81 21.42
N GLY A 798 -17.52 46.00 21.65
CA GLY A 798 -16.66 46.29 22.79
C GLY A 798 -17.27 47.31 23.74
N ALA A 799 -16.98 47.19 25.03
CA ALA A 799 -17.25 48.24 26.02
C ALA A 799 -15.93 48.71 26.63
N GLY A 800 -15.78 50.01 26.83
CA GLY A 800 -14.58 50.62 27.41
C GLY A 800 -13.31 50.36 26.60
N ILE A 801 -13.41 50.21 25.27
CA ILE A 801 -12.27 49.98 24.39
C ILE A 801 -11.39 51.23 24.35
N THR A 802 -10.11 51.06 24.68
CA THR A 802 -9.10 52.13 24.58
C THR A 802 -8.33 52.05 23.27
N ASP A 803 -8.16 50.84 22.71
CA ASP A 803 -7.34 50.60 21.53
C ASP A 803 -8.04 49.65 20.57
N VAL A 804 -8.11 50.04 19.29
CA VAL A 804 -8.57 49.18 18.20
C VAL A 804 -7.36 48.81 17.35
N ILE A 805 -7.16 47.52 17.12
CA ILE A 805 -6.08 47.03 16.27
C ILE A 805 -6.70 46.39 15.03
N TRP A 806 -6.46 47.01 13.88
CA TRP A 806 -6.74 46.44 12.59
C TRP A 806 -5.56 45.56 12.17
N ILE A 807 -5.80 44.25 12.18
CA ILE A 807 -4.85 43.23 11.78
C ILE A 807 -5.09 42.93 10.30
N GLY A 808 -4.35 43.62 9.43
CA GLY A 808 -4.34 43.40 7.98
C GLY A 808 -3.31 42.36 7.55
N GLU A 809 -2.27 42.13 8.35
CA GLU A 809 -1.29 41.05 8.11
C GLU A 809 -1.98 39.69 7.89
N THR A 810 -1.56 38.97 6.85
CA THR A 810 -2.20 37.71 6.42
C THR A 810 -1.36 36.47 6.74
N GLY A 811 -0.23 36.65 7.41
CA GLY A 811 0.78 35.65 7.72
C GLY A 811 2.12 36.31 8.01
N GLY A 812 3.23 35.56 7.87
CA GLY A 812 4.59 36.04 8.14
C GLY A 812 5.26 35.35 9.33
N ASN A 813 6.58 35.49 9.42
CA ASN A 813 7.40 35.19 10.59
C ASN A 813 7.30 36.28 11.69
N ILE A 814 6.83 37.48 11.35
CA ILE A 814 6.64 38.62 12.25
C ILE A 814 5.17 39.03 12.22
N LEU A 815 4.46 38.81 13.32
CA LEU A 815 3.03 39.11 13.45
C LEU A 815 2.83 40.25 14.46
N SER A 816 2.77 41.48 13.98
CA SER A 816 2.67 42.67 14.81
C SER A 816 1.33 42.81 15.49
N GLY A 817 0.22 42.52 14.80
CA GLY A 817 -1.13 42.80 15.25
C GLY A 817 -1.48 42.04 16.54
N GLU A 818 -1.23 40.73 16.57
CA GLU A 818 -1.46 39.90 17.76
C GLU A 818 -0.49 40.25 18.90
N ILE A 819 0.80 40.44 18.59
CA ILE A 819 1.84 40.78 19.58
C ILE A 819 1.54 42.14 20.23
N LEU A 820 1.10 43.11 19.43
CA LEU A 820 0.70 44.43 19.89
C LEU A 820 -0.54 44.36 20.78
N ALA A 821 -1.54 43.55 20.40
CA ALA A 821 -2.75 43.34 21.20
C ALA A 821 -2.44 42.79 22.59
N ASP A 822 -1.59 41.76 22.65
CA ASP A 822 -1.15 41.15 23.90
C ASP A 822 -0.33 42.12 24.75
N SER A 823 0.56 42.90 24.12
CA SER A 823 1.44 43.84 24.82
C SER A 823 0.66 45.02 25.41
N LEU A 824 -0.27 45.61 24.66
CA LEU A 824 -1.15 46.68 25.13
C LEU A 824 -2.06 46.18 26.26
N SER A 825 -2.63 44.98 26.13
CA SER A 825 -3.43 44.36 27.18
C SER A 825 -2.63 44.16 28.48
N GLN A 826 -1.36 43.75 28.37
CA GLN A 826 -0.45 43.62 29.52
C GLN A 826 -0.08 44.96 30.15
N LEU A 827 -0.10 46.05 29.38
CA LEU A 827 0.04 47.43 29.88
C LEU A 827 -1.26 47.96 30.53
N GLY A 828 -2.32 47.15 30.58
CA GLY A 828 -3.60 47.50 31.21
C GLY A 828 -4.57 48.24 30.29
N ARG A 829 -4.30 48.24 28.98
CA ARG A 829 -5.20 48.79 27.96
C ARG A 829 -6.35 47.80 27.67
N VAL A 830 -7.46 48.31 27.16
CA VAL A 830 -8.62 47.50 26.76
C VAL A 830 -8.66 47.43 25.24
N VAL A 831 -8.24 46.29 24.71
CA VAL A 831 -7.99 46.11 23.28
C VAL A 831 -9.13 45.35 22.61
N ILE A 832 -9.46 45.74 21.39
CA ILE A 832 -10.22 44.91 20.44
C ILE A 832 -9.45 44.77 19.13
N THR A 833 -9.40 43.55 18.61
CA THR A 833 -8.80 43.25 17.30
C THR A 833 -9.89 43.09 16.25
N VAL A 834 -9.63 43.59 15.04
CA VAL A 834 -10.50 43.43 13.87
C VAL A 834 -9.68 43.00 12.67
N SER A 835 -10.21 42.04 11.91
CA SER A 835 -9.60 41.54 10.67
C SER A 835 -10.13 42.25 9.42
N GLU A 836 -11.25 42.96 9.53
CA GLU A 836 -11.86 43.73 8.45
C GLU A 836 -12.09 45.17 8.92
N PHE A 837 -11.73 46.14 8.07
CA PHE A 837 -11.89 47.56 8.35
C PHE A 837 -13.21 48.07 7.75
N THR A 838 -14.26 48.09 8.58
CA THR A 838 -15.63 48.39 8.13
C THR A 838 -16.12 49.76 8.61
N PRO A 839 -17.03 50.44 7.87
CA PRO A 839 -17.52 51.77 8.24
C PRO A 839 -18.25 51.85 9.59
N ASP A 840 -18.80 50.73 10.07
CA ASP A 840 -19.50 50.61 11.37
C ASP A 840 -18.57 50.28 12.55
N LEU A 841 -17.26 50.23 12.33
CA LEU A 841 -16.27 49.85 13.35
C LEU A 841 -16.46 50.64 14.66
N LEU A 842 -16.49 51.97 14.57
CA LEU A 842 -16.66 52.84 15.72
C LEU A 842 -18.04 52.73 16.36
N ASP A 843 -19.06 52.35 15.60
CA ASP A 843 -20.39 52.08 16.17
C ASP A 843 -20.32 50.85 17.10
N ARG A 844 -19.47 49.87 16.81
CA ARG A 844 -19.33 48.62 17.58
C ARG A 844 -18.32 48.71 18.72
N THR A 845 -17.29 49.55 18.59
CA THR A 845 -16.21 49.67 19.58
C THR A 845 -16.36 50.87 20.50
N GLY A 846 -17.21 51.84 20.13
CA GLY A 846 -17.08 53.20 20.65
C GLY A 846 -15.86 53.90 20.04
N ILE A 847 -15.53 55.08 20.55
CA ILE A 847 -14.41 55.89 20.08
C ILE A 847 -13.15 55.48 20.84
N PRO A 848 -12.17 54.83 20.20
CA PRO A 848 -10.92 54.48 20.85
C PRO A 848 -10.02 55.70 21.02
N GLU A 849 -9.02 55.58 21.89
CA GLU A 849 -7.96 56.57 22.00
C GLU A 849 -6.98 56.46 20.82
N VAL A 850 -6.67 55.22 20.40
CA VAL A 850 -5.75 54.95 19.29
C VAL A 850 -6.29 53.85 18.39
N LEU A 851 -6.19 54.07 17.07
CA LEU A 851 -6.35 53.06 16.03
C LEU A 851 -4.97 52.61 15.53
N TRP A 852 -4.69 51.32 15.65
CA TRP A 852 -3.44 50.70 15.21
C TRP A 852 -3.69 49.89 13.93
N ALA A 853 -3.16 50.34 12.79
CA ALA A 853 -3.24 49.64 11.51
C ALA A 853 -1.95 48.85 11.26
N CYS A 854 -2.03 47.53 11.46
CA CYS A 854 -0.94 46.59 11.23
C CYS A 854 -1.15 45.89 9.89
N LEU A 855 -0.63 46.46 8.80
CA LEU A 855 -0.89 45.98 7.44
C LEU A 855 0.13 44.94 6.95
N GLY A 856 1.17 44.67 7.74
CA GLY A 856 2.17 43.64 7.46
C GLY A 856 3.19 44.02 6.38
N THR A 857 4.07 43.07 6.06
CA THR A 857 5.09 43.17 5.00
C THR A 857 4.91 42.13 3.87
N TYR A 858 5.48 42.40 2.68
CA TYR A 858 5.36 41.49 1.52
C TYR A 858 6.11 40.16 1.75
N PRO A 859 5.57 38.99 1.34
CA PRO A 859 4.33 38.77 0.59
C PRO A 859 3.03 38.71 1.40
N GLU A 860 3.09 38.64 2.73
CA GLU A 860 1.94 38.46 3.62
C GLU A 860 1.24 39.76 4.08
N ARG A 861 1.21 40.80 3.25
CA ARG A 861 0.64 42.13 3.55
C ARG A 861 -0.80 42.37 3.09
N TYR A 862 -1.43 43.39 3.65
CA TYR A 862 -2.67 44.02 3.17
C TYR A 862 -2.37 45.26 2.31
N GLU A 863 -2.93 45.30 1.10
CA GLU A 863 -2.85 46.48 0.21
C GLU A 863 -3.89 47.54 0.62
N LEU A 864 -3.45 48.75 0.95
CA LEU A 864 -4.35 49.81 1.40
C LEU A 864 -5.22 50.34 0.25
N THR A 865 -6.54 50.18 0.34
CA THR A 865 -7.46 50.59 -0.74
C THR A 865 -7.92 52.03 -0.62
N ALA A 866 -8.49 52.57 -1.71
CA ALA A 866 -9.10 53.89 -1.71
C ALA A 866 -10.27 54.05 -0.71
N ALA A 867 -10.97 52.95 -0.38
CA ALA A 867 -12.04 52.96 0.61
C ALA A 867 -11.47 53.01 2.04
N ASP A 868 -10.39 52.29 2.30
CA ASP A 868 -9.72 52.29 3.60
C ASP A 868 -9.12 53.65 3.91
N GLY A 869 -8.44 54.27 2.94
CA GLY A 869 -7.91 55.61 3.10
C GLY A 869 -8.99 56.68 3.35
N LEU A 870 -10.20 56.48 2.81
CA LEU A 870 -11.34 57.34 3.13
C LEU A 870 -11.76 57.17 4.59
N LEU A 871 -11.96 55.93 5.04
CA LEU A 871 -12.37 55.64 6.41
C LEU A 871 -11.30 56.04 7.45
N LEU A 872 -10.01 55.81 7.19
CA LEU A 872 -8.91 56.27 8.04
C LEU A 872 -8.93 57.80 8.19
N SER A 873 -9.16 58.53 7.10
CA SER A 873 -9.25 59.99 7.13
C SER A 873 -10.46 60.48 7.94
N GLU A 874 -11.62 59.83 7.79
CA GLU A 874 -12.83 60.15 8.56
C GLU A 874 -12.62 59.90 10.05
N ILE A 875 -12.06 58.76 10.43
CA ILE A 875 -11.73 58.41 11.83
C ILE A 875 -10.69 59.39 12.41
N HIS A 876 -9.67 59.73 11.64
CA HIS A 876 -8.62 60.63 12.07
C HIS A 876 -9.13 62.05 12.33
N THR A 877 -9.91 62.60 11.40
CA THR A 877 -10.36 64.00 11.44
C THR A 877 -11.59 64.22 12.31
N GLY A 878 -12.35 63.16 12.62
CA GLY A 878 -13.66 63.28 13.24
C GLY A 878 -14.72 63.92 12.33
N ASP A 879 -14.41 64.12 11.04
CA ASP A 879 -15.29 64.79 10.07
C ASP A 879 -16.44 63.89 9.60
N ILE A 880 -17.55 64.54 9.28
CA ILE A 880 -18.75 63.98 8.68
C ILE A 880 -18.48 63.73 7.19
N GLY A 881 -17.93 62.56 6.88
CA GLY A 881 -18.04 61.99 5.53
C GLY A 881 -19.49 61.84 5.04
N LEU A 882 -19.68 61.49 3.76
CA LEU A 882 -20.93 61.55 2.95
C LEU A 882 -22.21 60.85 3.51
N ASN A 883 -22.15 60.22 4.68
CA ASN A 883 -23.27 59.55 5.35
C ASN A 883 -23.92 60.38 6.49
N GLY A 884 -23.35 61.55 6.85
CA GLY A 884 -24.05 62.59 7.61
C GLY A 884 -24.47 62.23 9.04
N SER A 885 -23.74 61.33 9.69
CA SER A 885 -24.06 60.89 11.06
C SER A 885 -22.79 60.79 11.91
N GLN A 886 -22.54 61.89 12.65
CA GLN A 886 -21.83 62.03 13.93
C GLN A 886 -20.58 62.93 13.89
N ASP A 887 -20.65 63.99 14.71
CA ASP A 887 -19.53 64.83 15.16
C ASP A 887 -18.82 64.04 16.27
N ARG A 888 -17.57 63.60 16.02
CA ARG A 888 -16.82 62.71 16.91
C ARG A 888 -15.42 63.29 17.17
N PRO A 889 -14.84 63.09 18.36
CA PRO A 889 -13.45 63.42 18.60
C PRO A 889 -12.50 62.75 17.59
N PRO A 890 -11.47 63.49 17.10
CA PRO A 890 -10.37 62.94 16.32
C PRO A 890 -9.68 61.75 17.01
N VAL A 891 -9.31 60.72 16.25
CA VAL A 891 -8.60 59.53 16.75
C VAL A 891 -7.15 59.54 16.28
N SER A 892 -6.22 59.25 17.20
CA SER A 892 -4.81 59.08 16.87
C SER A 892 -4.57 57.77 16.12
N ILE A 893 -3.71 57.81 15.11
CA ILE A 893 -3.47 56.67 14.23
C ILE A 893 -2.00 56.26 14.30
N PHE A 894 -1.79 54.96 14.48
CA PHE A 894 -0.53 54.31 14.16
C PHE A 894 -0.75 53.47 12.90
N ILE A 895 0.15 53.57 11.93
CA ILE A 895 0.14 52.71 10.76
C ILE A 895 1.53 52.16 10.50
N GLU A 896 1.57 50.84 10.30
CA GLU A 896 2.72 50.14 9.75
C GLU A 896 2.35 49.46 8.42
N SER A 897 3.20 49.68 7.43
CA SER A 897 3.11 49.02 6.13
C SER A 897 4.41 49.22 5.36
N ASN A 898 4.95 48.16 4.79
CA ASN A 898 6.16 48.29 3.99
C ASN A 898 5.90 48.95 2.61
N ASP A 899 4.64 48.98 2.13
CA ASP A 899 4.29 49.35 0.75
C ASP A 899 3.24 50.47 0.63
N ALA A 900 2.64 50.94 1.74
CA ALA A 900 1.55 51.92 1.72
C ALA A 900 1.90 53.26 1.08
N TRP A 901 3.18 53.65 1.06
CA TRP A 901 3.64 54.96 0.56
C TRP A 901 4.41 54.85 -0.76
N GLY A 902 4.95 53.69 -1.08
CA GLY A 902 5.71 53.42 -2.31
C GLY A 902 4.91 52.69 -3.39
N TYR A 903 4.49 51.46 -3.10
CA TYR A 903 3.97 50.52 -4.11
C TYR A 903 2.44 50.58 -4.23
N ASP A 904 1.73 50.68 -3.11
CA ASP A 904 0.29 50.68 -3.08
C ASP A 904 -0.28 51.98 -3.69
N PRO A 905 -1.49 51.96 -4.26
CA PRO A 905 -2.10 53.17 -4.79
C PRO A 905 -2.29 54.23 -3.70
N GLN A 906 -1.77 55.44 -3.93
CA GLN A 906 -1.91 56.55 -2.99
C GLN A 906 -3.39 56.81 -2.64
N THR A 907 -3.69 56.82 -1.34
CA THR A 907 -5.04 57.05 -0.82
C THR A 907 -5.21 58.48 -0.30
N ILE A 908 -6.44 58.87 0.06
CA ILE A 908 -6.68 60.22 0.58
C ILE A 908 -6.12 60.44 1.99
N PHE A 909 -5.84 59.36 2.73
CA PHE A 909 -5.22 59.42 4.06
C PHE A 909 -3.81 59.98 4.02
N ALA A 910 -3.15 59.92 2.85
CA ALA A 910 -1.85 60.54 2.62
C ALA A 910 -1.84 62.05 2.97
N ASN A 911 -2.98 62.75 2.89
CA ASN A 911 -3.04 64.17 3.29
C ASN A 911 -2.99 64.40 4.81
N TYR A 912 -2.89 63.35 5.62
CA TYR A 912 -2.94 63.40 7.09
C TYR A 912 -1.89 62.53 7.77
N ASP A 913 -1.08 61.78 7.02
CA ASP A 913 -0.17 60.77 7.57
C ASP A 913 1.21 61.33 7.98
N GLY A 914 1.50 62.58 7.60
CA GLY A 914 2.75 63.24 7.97
C GLY A 914 3.93 62.87 7.07
N VAL A 915 3.68 62.21 5.94
CA VAL A 915 4.68 61.76 4.95
C VAL A 915 4.56 62.60 3.68
N GLU A 916 5.68 63.09 3.16
CA GLU A 916 5.68 64.00 2.01
C GLU A 916 5.27 63.31 0.69
N ASN A 917 4.24 63.87 0.04
CA ASN A 917 3.52 63.22 -1.06
C ASN A 917 3.70 63.86 -2.46
N THR A 918 4.39 65.00 -2.60
CA THR A 918 4.28 65.81 -3.83
C THR A 918 5.59 66.13 -4.55
N THR A 919 6.62 66.57 -3.82
CA THR A 919 7.74 67.32 -4.43
C THR A 919 8.98 66.46 -4.69
N PHE A 920 9.18 65.39 -3.92
CA PHE A 920 10.30 64.45 -4.11
C PHE A 920 9.93 63.18 -4.88
N GLY A 921 8.64 62.97 -5.17
CA GLY A 921 8.13 61.95 -6.09
C GLY A 921 8.51 60.53 -5.70
N ASN A 922 7.63 59.88 -4.93
CA ASN A 922 7.78 58.55 -4.37
C ASN A 922 9.02 58.41 -3.47
N VAL A 923 8.77 57.89 -2.29
CA VAL A 923 9.63 56.92 -1.64
C VAL A 923 10.45 56.14 -2.68
N GLU A 924 11.78 56.10 -2.57
CA GLU A 924 12.60 55.22 -3.40
C GLU A 924 12.07 53.80 -3.24
N ASN A 925 11.65 53.15 -4.34
CA ASN A 925 11.11 51.79 -4.39
C ASN A 925 11.88 50.88 -3.42
N GLY A 926 11.14 50.27 -2.50
CA GLY A 926 11.62 49.82 -1.20
C GLY A 926 12.95 49.09 -1.22
N ASP A 927 13.73 49.39 -0.20
CA ASP A 927 15.01 48.76 0.06
C ASP A 927 14.75 47.40 0.71
N ASP A 928 15.19 46.32 0.06
CA ASP A 928 15.03 44.94 0.54
C ASP A 928 16.07 44.56 1.60
N SER A 929 16.89 45.52 2.04
CA SER A 929 18.08 45.29 2.85
C SER A 929 18.10 46.01 4.20
N LEU A 930 16.93 46.29 4.79
CA LEU A 930 16.82 46.77 6.18
C LEU A 930 17.49 45.78 7.14
N VAL A 931 18.59 46.21 7.79
CA VAL A 931 19.32 45.36 8.76
C VAL A 931 19.20 45.87 10.20
N ASN A 932 19.23 47.19 10.40
CA ASN A 932 19.17 47.79 11.74
C ASN A 932 18.21 48.97 11.77
N LEU A 933 17.62 49.18 12.95
CA LEU A 933 16.83 50.34 13.32
C LEU A 933 17.61 51.17 14.33
N VAL A 934 17.76 52.46 14.04
CA VAL A 934 18.43 53.46 14.89
C VAL A 934 17.44 54.56 15.19
N GLY A 935 17.18 54.81 16.46
CA GLY A 935 16.17 55.78 16.87
C GLY A 935 16.61 57.23 16.66
N ALA A 936 15.64 58.10 16.38
CA ALA A 936 15.84 59.52 16.17
C ALA A 936 14.90 60.36 17.04
N ASP A 937 15.25 61.62 17.26
CA ASP A 937 14.38 62.60 17.91
C ASP A 937 13.56 63.33 16.84
N SER A 938 12.23 63.21 16.91
CA SER A 938 11.32 63.93 16.02
C SER A 938 11.42 65.45 16.20
N GLY A 939 11.85 65.93 17.37
CA GLY A 939 11.82 67.33 17.77
C GLY A 939 10.45 67.83 18.22
N PHE A 940 9.43 66.95 18.21
CA PHE A 940 8.02 67.30 18.48
C PHE A 940 7.37 66.48 19.60
N GLY A 941 8.18 65.82 20.44
CA GLY A 941 7.70 65.17 21.67
C GLY A 941 7.88 63.66 21.73
N LEU A 942 8.14 63.00 20.59
CA LEU A 942 8.58 61.61 20.52
C LEU A 942 10.08 61.53 20.23
N ASP A 943 10.86 61.13 21.24
CA ASP A 943 12.32 60.97 21.14
C ASP A 943 12.70 59.49 21.29
N MET A 944 13.15 58.89 20.18
CA MET A 944 13.59 57.50 20.12
C MET A 944 15.12 57.37 20.16
N SER A 945 15.89 58.46 20.30
CA SER A 945 17.36 58.48 20.14
C SER A 945 18.16 57.60 21.12
N LEU A 946 17.51 57.01 22.11
CA LEU A 946 18.10 56.08 23.07
C LEU A 946 17.90 54.60 22.71
N PHE A 947 17.23 54.31 21.60
CA PHE A 947 16.83 52.97 21.20
C PHE A 947 17.43 52.59 19.84
N ASP A 948 18.15 51.47 19.80
CA ASP A 948 18.70 50.88 18.59
C ASP A 948 18.47 49.37 18.63
N SER A 949 18.12 48.74 17.50
CA SER A 949 17.93 47.28 17.43
C SER A 949 18.32 46.71 16.06
N VAL A 950 18.64 45.42 16.05
CA VAL A 950 18.75 44.65 14.81
C VAL A 950 17.34 44.23 14.41
N TYR A 951 16.95 44.49 13.16
CA TYR A 951 15.62 44.14 12.68
C TYR A 951 15.63 42.76 11.99
N PRO A 952 14.87 41.77 12.48
CA PRO A 952 14.61 40.56 11.73
C PRO A 952 13.66 40.92 10.58
N GLN A 953 14.04 40.58 9.35
CA GLN A 953 13.17 40.68 8.18
C GLN A 953 12.22 39.49 8.13
N ASP A 954 11.01 39.70 7.61
CA ASP A 954 9.99 38.68 7.44
C ASP A 954 10.30 37.76 6.24
N SER A 955 10.74 38.37 5.14
CA SER A 955 11.24 37.75 3.91
C SER A 955 12.55 38.42 3.45
N PRO A 956 13.72 37.89 3.88
CA PRO A 956 15.02 38.49 3.55
C PRO A 956 15.25 38.67 2.03
N GLY A 957 15.45 39.91 1.59
CA GLY A 957 15.63 40.27 0.17
C GLY A 957 14.34 40.43 -0.62
N ASN A 958 13.19 40.55 0.04
CA ASN A 958 11.90 40.78 -0.61
C ASN A 958 10.93 41.67 0.20
N ASP A 959 11.32 42.07 1.42
CA ASP A 959 10.60 43.06 2.25
C ASP A 959 10.98 44.47 1.82
N TYR A 960 10.37 44.95 0.74
CA TYR A 960 10.63 46.28 0.18
C TYR A 960 10.24 47.36 1.20
N THR A 961 11.21 47.89 1.95
CA THR A 961 10.99 48.89 3.01
C THR A 961 11.02 50.31 2.44
N ASP A 962 9.95 51.09 2.64
CA ASP A 962 9.77 52.44 2.12
C ASP A 962 10.62 53.51 2.85
N ARG A 963 11.40 54.28 2.10
CA ARG A 963 12.11 55.47 2.59
C ARG A 963 11.18 56.66 2.83
N LEU A 964 10.83 56.92 4.09
CA LEU A 964 9.87 57.98 4.45
C LEU A 964 10.50 59.37 4.52
N ILE A 965 9.79 60.39 4.07
CA ILE A 965 10.22 61.79 4.20
C ILE A 965 9.16 62.53 5.02
N PRO A 966 9.51 63.17 6.15
CA PRO A 966 8.56 64.01 6.89
C PRO A 966 8.00 65.15 6.01
N CYS A 967 6.73 65.51 6.19
CA CYS A 967 6.10 66.61 5.47
C CYS A 967 6.42 68.02 6.05
N ASP A 968 7.52 68.20 6.79
CA ASP A 968 7.90 69.47 7.43
C ASP A 968 8.17 70.61 6.44
N ILE A 969 8.64 70.28 5.23
CA ILE A 969 8.92 71.25 4.16
C ILE A 969 7.68 71.55 3.31
N ASN A 970 6.81 70.55 3.12
CA ASN A 970 5.56 70.67 2.35
C ASN A 970 4.41 70.05 3.16
N PRO A 971 3.76 70.85 4.01
CA PRO A 971 2.84 70.36 5.02
C PRO A 971 1.59 69.71 4.44
N ASP A 972 1.19 68.64 5.10
CA ASP A 972 -0.10 67.99 4.95
C ASP A 972 -1.23 68.85 5.53
N LEU A 973 -2.49 68.40 5.40
CA LEU A 973 -3.67 69.16 5.84
C LEU A 973 -3.77 69.34 7.37
N GLY A 974 -2.95 68.62 8.13
CA GLY A 974 -2.83 68.71 9.59
C GLY A 974 -1.69 69.60 10.12
N GLY A 975 -0.91 70.29 9.27
CA GLY A 975 0.22 71.14 9.69
C GLY A 975 1.62 70.70 9.22
N ASP A 976 2.68 71.36 9.73
CA ASP A 976 4.08 71.17 9.32
C ASP A 976 4.95 70.46 10.40
N ARG A 977 4.31 69.89 11.42
CA ARG A 977 4.97 69.38 12.63
C ARG A 977 5.31 67.88 12.54
N SER A 978 5.96 67.50 11.45
CA SER A 978 6.38 66.11 11.19
C SER A 978 7.90 65.95 11.36
N GLY A 979 8.35 64.84 11.94
CA GLY A 979 9.77 64.55 12.17
C GLY A 979 10.10 63.06 12.11
N VAL A 980 11.37 62.74 11.83
CA VAL A 980 11.86 61.35 11.78
C VAL A 980 11.99 60.77 13.19
N ILE A 981 11.53 59.53 13.38
CA ILE A 981 11.68 58.79 14.65
C ILE A 981 12.53 57.53 14.52
N TRP A 982 12.68 56.98 13.31
CA TRP A 982 13.51 55.80 13.07
C TRP A 982 14.29 55.93 11.76
N LEU A 983 15.57 55.56 11.84
CA LEU A 983 16.48 55.40 10.72
C LEU A 983 16.76 53.91 10.49
N GLY A 984 16.47 53.42 9.29
CA GLY A 984 16.96 52.15 8.77
C GLY A 984 18.39 52.28 8.26
N SER A 985 19.13 51.18 8.20
CA SER A 985 20.45 51.16 7.54
C SER A 985 20.61 49.95 6.63
N ASP A 986 21.14 50.20 5.42
CA ASP A 986 21.54 49.21 4.42
C ASP A 986 23.05 49.25 4.12
N LEU A 987 23.48 48.60 3.03
CA LEU A 987 24.85 48.64 2.50
C LEU A 987 25.27 50.01 1.91
N PHE A 988 24.34 50.95 1.74
CA PHE A 988 24.53 52.25 1.08
C PHE A 988 24.42 53.46 2.03
N GLY A 989 23.84 53.31 3.22
CA GLY A 989 23.80 54.33 4.29
C GLY A 989 22.49 54.32 5.10
N PRO A 990 22.35 55.22 6.09
CA PRO A 990 21.10 55.35 6.83
C PRO A 990 20.02 56.04 5.98
N TYR A 991 18.78 55.60 6.12
CA TYR A 991 17.57 56.18 5.51
C TYR A 991 16.42 56.19 6.51
N ASN A 992 15.41 57.02 6.30
CA ASN A 992 14.30 57.17 7.24
C ASN A 992 13.26 56.07 7.03
N VAL A 993 12.77 55.46 8.11
CA VAL A 993 11.79 54.35 8.06
C VAL A 993 10.62 54.54 9.02
N GLY A 994 10.59 55.64 9.77
CA GLY A 994 9.49 56.02 10.64
C GLY A 994 9.40 57.52 10.84
N THR A 995 8.18 58.04 10.83
CA THR A 995 7.85 59.45 11.06
C THR A 995 6.80 59.59 12.16
N TYR A 996 6.93 60.66 12.93
CA TYR A 996 5.92 61.11 13.89
C TYR A 996 5.40 62.47 13.46
N TYR A 997 4.08 62.59 13.46
CA TYR A 997 3.38 63.79 13.07
C TYR A 997 2.49 64.29 14.19
N ASP A 998 2.91 65.37 14.84
CA ASP A 998 2.13 66.06 15.88
C ASP A 998 1.18 67.06 15.20
N SER A 999 0.19 66.51 14.49
CA SER A 999 -0.75 67.30 13.70
C SER A 999 -1.68 68.15 14.59
N ASP A 1000 -2.27 69.19 14.00
CA ASP A 1000 -3.27 70.04 14.64
C ASP A 1000 -4.63 69.32 14.86
N ILE A 1001 -4.77 68.06 14.42
CA ILE A 1001 -5.99 67.24 14.48
C ILE A 1001 -5.85 66.15 15.57
N ALA A 1002 -5.01 65.16 15.29
CA ALA A 1002 -4.61 64.11 16.21
C ALA A 1002 -3.19 63.63 15.83
N PRO A 1003 -2.37 63.15 16.77
CA PRO A 1003 -1.06 62.62 16.41
C PRO A 1003 -1.14 61.37 15.50
N VAL A 1004 -0.21 61.27 14.55
CA VAL A 1004 -0.03 60.10 13.67
C VAL A 1004 1.41 59.58 13.75
N ILE A 1005 1.57 58.27 13.83
CA ILE A 1005 2.86 57.58 13.65
C ILE A 1005 2.77 56.71 12.41
N CYS A 1006 3.71 56.90 11.49
CA CYS A 1006 3.84 56.10 10.28
C CYS A 1006 5.19 55.40 10.30
N GLN A 1007 5.23 54.10 10.01
CA GLN A 1007 6.47 53.37 9.87
C GLN A 1007 6.35 52.29 8.80
N THR A 1008 7.47 51.91 8.20
CA THR A 1008 7.51 50.99 7.06
C THR A 1008 8.00 49.58 7.41
N TRP A 1009 8.00 49.26 8.69
CA TRP A 1009 8.45 47.98 9.22
C TRP A 1009 7.46 47.50 10.29
N GLU A 1010 7.40 46.19 10.50
CA GLU A 1010 6.48 45.56 11.45
C GLU A 1010 7.00 45.72 12.88
N ILE A 1011 6.24 46.43 13.72
CA ILE A 1011 6.60 46.72 15.11
C ILE A 1011 6.86 45.44 15.92
N GLY A 1012 6.23 44.32 15.54
CA GLY A 1012 6.47 43.00 16.11
C GLY A 1012 7.92 42.52 15.99
N GLY A 1013 8.65 42.96 14.95
CA GLY A 1013 10.06 42.63 14.74
C GLY A 1013 10.98 43.22 15.81
N TYR A 1014 10.52 44.24 16.55
CA TYR A 1014 11.22 44.81 17.71
C TYR A 1014 11.17 43.90 18.96
N SER A 1015 10.39 42.81 18.91
CA SER A 1015 10.40 41.71 19.88
C SER A 1015 10.34 42.16 21.36
N ASN A 1016 11.25 41.65 22.23
CA ASN A 1016 11.20 41.82 23.69
C ASN A 1016 11.31 43.27 24.18
N ASP A 1017 11.73 44.20 23.32
CA ASP A 1017 11.89 45.61 23.66
C ASP A 1017 10.63 46.44 23.35
N LEU A 1018 9.57 45.81 22.82
CA LEU A 1018 8.29 46.45 22.53
C LEU A 1018 7.67 47.11 23.78
N PHE A 1019 7.80 46.46 24.94
CA PHE A 1019 7.36 47.02 26.24
C PHE A 1019 8.09 48.30 26.66
N GLN A 1020 9.24 48.61 26.06
CA GLN A 1020 9.99 49.84 26.35
C GLN A 1020 9.56 51.00 25.46
N ILE A 1021 9.16 50.72 24.22
CA ILE A 1021 8.78 51.75 23.23
C ILE A 1021 7.28 52.06 23.25
N LEU A 1022 6.42 51.08 23.54
CA LEU A 1022 4.96 51.29 23.55
C LEU A 1022 4.52 52.40 24.51
N PRO A 1023 5.06 52.54 25.74
CA PRO A 1023 4.71 53.67 26.61
C PRO A 1023 5.05 55.03 26.00
N LEU A 1024 6.11 55.14 25.20
CA LEU A 1024 6.49 56.37 24.51
C LEU A 1024 5.56 56.66 23.34
N TYR A 1025 5.23 55.62 22.55
CA TYR A 1025 4.26 55.74 21.46
C TYR A 1025 2.88 56.12 21.98
N LEU A 1026 2.40 55.48 23.04
CA LEU A 1026 1.14 55.83 23.70
C LEU A 1026 1.14 57.25 24.25
N THR A 1027 2.27 57.73 24.78
CA THR A 1027 2.38 59.13 25.26
C THR A 1027 2.34 60.12 24.10
N ALA A 1028 2.98 59.81 22.98
CA ALA A 1028 2.96 60.64 21.77
C ALA A 1028 1.58 60.62 21.07
N LEU A 1029 0.95 59.45 21.02
CA LEU A 1029 -0.39 59.22 20.45
C LEU A 1029 -1.53 59.57 21.42
N ALA A 1030 -1.22 60.01 22.65
CA ALA A 1030 -2.24 60.55 23.52
C ALA A 1030 -2.75 61.84 22.87
N ASN A 1031 -3.93 61.78 22.25
CA ASN A 1031 -4.53 62.93 21.60
C ASN A 1031 -4.89 64.00 22.65
N ASN A 1032 -3.99 64.95 22.86
CA ASN A 1032 -4.14 66.01 23.86
C ASN A 1032 -5.08 67.14 23.40
N THR A 1033 -5.86 66.94 22.33
CA THR A 1033 -6.83 67.94 21.84
C THR A 1033 -8.18 67.86 22.54
N ASN A 1034 -8.42 66.91 23.45
CA ASN A 1034 -9.51 67.05 24.41
C ASN A 1034 -9.13 68.13 25.43
N PRO A 1035 -9.90 69.24 25.54
CA PRO A 1035 -9.78 70.07 26.74
C PRO A 1035 -10.08 69.16 27.94
N PRO A 1036 -9.36 69.31 29.07
CA PRO A 1036 -9.68 68.55 30.26
C PRO A 1036 -11.18 68.70 30.53
N LEU A 1037 -11.88 67.57 30.75
CA LEU A 1037 -13.26 67.58 31.23
C LEU A 1037 -13.34 68.60 32.37
N ASP A 1038 -14.31 69.52 32.29
CA ASP A 1038 -14.46 70.55 33.31
C ASP A 1038 -14.44 69.89 34.70
N PRO A 1039 -13.65 70.39 35.65
CA PRO A 1039 -13.42 69.60 36.83
C PRO A 1039 -14.68 69.50 37.70
N GLN A 1040 -15.06 68.27 38.05
CA GLN A 1040 -16.19 68.02 38.94
C GLN A 1040 -16.00 68.68 40.31
N PHE A 1041 -17.08 69.26 40.81
CA PHE A 1041 -17.11 69.94 42.10
C PHE A 1041 -18.46 69.73 42.83
N ILE A 1042 -18.50 70.18 44.08
CA ILE A 1042 -19.72 70.28 44.87
C ILE A 1042 -20.01 71.78 45.03
N ARG A 1043 -21.10 72.30 44.45
CA ARG A 1043 -21.43 73.74 44.54
C ARG A 1043 -21.52 74.14 46.02
N GLY A 1044 -20.85 75.19 46.47
CA GLY A 1044 -20.81 75.60 47.88
C GLY A 1044 -19.84 74.86 48.81
N ASP A 1045 -19.03 73.89 48.34
CA ASP A 1045 -17.80 73.42 49.02
C ASP A 1045 -16.62 74.28 48.52
N VAL A 1046 -16.50 75.48 49.08
CA VAL A 1046 -15.62 76.53 48.54
C VAL A 1046 -14.17 76.34 49.01
N ASN A 1047 -13.97 75.67 50.15
CA ASN A 1047 -12.64 75.35 50.68
C ASN A 1047 -12.13 73.95 50.25
N ASN A 1048 -12.93 73.20 49.48
CA ASN A 1048 -12.62 71.91 48.89
C ASN A 1048 -12.32 70.82 49.95
N ASP A 1049 -13.02 70.86 51.09
CA ASP A 1049 -12.84 69.91 52.20
C ASP A 1049 -13.83 68.73 52.19
N GLY A 1050 -14.71 68.68 51.17
CA GLY A 1050 -15.74 67.65 50.99
C GLY A 1050 -17.03 67.91 51.75
N GLY A 1051 -17.13 69.04 52.47
CA GLY A 1051 -18.31 69.41 53.24
C GLY A 1051 -18.84 70.78 52.84
N ARG A 1052 -20.17 70.93 52.76
CA ARG A 1052 -20.81 72.24 52.64
C ARG A 1052 -21.19 72.78 54.02
N ASN A 1053 -20.44 73.75 54.53
CA ASN A 1053 -20.62 74.29 55.88
C ASN A 1053 -20.22 75.78 56.02
N VAL A 1054 -20.11 76.27 57.26
CA VAL A 1054 -19.80 77.70 57.52
C VAL A 1054 -18.36 78.06 57.13
N ALA A 1055 -17.45 77.08 57.18
CA ALA A 1055 -16.06 77.28 56.78
C ALA A 1055 -15.97 77.75 55.32
N ASP A 1056 -16.83 77.26 54.45
CA ASP A 1056 -16.93 77.62 53.03
C ASP A 1056 -17.33 79.09 52.84
N ALA A 1057 -18.39 79.53 53.51
CA ALA A 1057 -18.82 80.93 53.46
C ALA A 1057 -17.74 81.87 54.00
N VAL A 1058 -17.01 81.46 55.05
CA VAL A 1058 -15.89 82.23 55.60
C VAL A 1058 -14.72 82.26 54.62
N TYR A 1059 -14.40 81.13 54.00
CA TYR A 1059 -13.32 81.02 53.01
C TYR A 1059 -13.60 81.89 51.78
N GLN A 1060 -14.84 81.88 51.30
CA GLN A 1060 -15.32 82.74 50.21
C GLN A 1060 -15.22 84.24 50.55
N LEU A 1061 -15.69 84.66 51.73
CA LEU A 1061 -15.59 86.06 52.14
C LEU A 1061 -14.13 86.49 52.38
N ALA A 1062 -13.30 85.58 52.87
CA ALA A 1062 -11.87 85.83 53.07
C ALA A 1062 -11.15 86.01 51.73
N SER A 1063 -11.47 85.21 50.71
CA SER A 1063 -10.88 85.35 49.37
C SER A 1063 -11.31 86.66 48.67
N LEU A 1064 -12.53 87.14 48.93
CA LEU A 1064 -13.06 88.38 48.36
C LEU A 1064 -12.52 89.66 49.04
N PHE A 1065 -12.29 89.64 50.36
CA PHE A 1065 -12.05 90.87 51.13
C PHE A 1065 -10.75 90.94 51.92
N VAL A 1066 -10.04 89.83 52.14
CA VAL A 1066 -8.83 89.80 52.98
C VAL A 1066 -7.58 89.74 52.09
N PRO A 1067 -6.76 90.81 52.03
CA PRO A 1067 -5.56 90.82 51.21
C PRO A 1067 -4.57 89.73 51.63
N GLY A 1068 -4.12 88.92 50.68
CA GLY A 1068 -3.17 87.82 50.91
C GLY A 1068 -3.79 86.48 51.31
N SER A 1069 -5.12 86.39 51.40
CA SER A 1069 -5.81 85.11 51.53
C SER A 1069 -5.70 84.28 50.24
N PRO A 1070 -5.72 82.93 50.34
CA PRO A 1070 -5.81 82.06 49.18
C PRO A 1070 -7.04 82.37 48.33
N ALA A 1071 -6.89 82.30 47.01
CA ALA A 1071 -8.01 82.37 46.09
C ALA A 1071 -8.86 81.08 46.18
N ILE A 1072 -10.13 81.19 45.77
CA ILE A 1072 -11.00 80.02 45.62
C ILE A 1072 -10.46 79.16 44.48
N SER A 1073 -10.23 77.88 44.74
CA SER A 1073 -9.64 76.93 43.78
C SER A 1073 -10.60 76.57 42.65
N CYS A 1074 -11.90 76.50 42.95
CA CYS A 1074 -12.98 76.19 42.01
C CYS A 1074 -14.04 77.29 42.08
N ARG A 1075 -14.10 78.15 41.06
CA ARG A 1075 -14.98 79.33 41.09
C ARG A 1075 -16.44 78.93 40.96
N ASP A 1076 -16.74 77.84 40.27
CA ASP A 1076 -18.09 77.29 40.17
C ASP A 1076 -18.59 76.78 41.53
N ALA A 1077 -17.70 76.21 42.36
CA ALA A 1077 -18.04 75.91 43.75
C ALA A 1077 -18.33 77.18 44.57
N GLY A 1078 -17.69 78.30 44.22
CA GLY A 1078 -17.93 79.62 44.82
C GLY A 1078 -19.21 80.30 44.34
N ASP A 1079 -19.71 79.99 43.15
CA ASP A 1079 -20.99 80.51 42.64
C ASP A 1079 -22.14 79.67 43.20
N CYS A 1080 -22.56 80.03 44.42
CA CYS A 1080 -23.53 79.24 45.16
C CYS A 1080 -24.97 79.45 44.65
N ASN A 1081 -25.23 80.55 43.95
CA ASN A 1081 -26.55 80.86 43.42
C ASN A 1081 -26.65 80.79 41.89
N ASP A 1082 -25.60 80.31 41.22
CA ASP A 1082 -25.57 79.90 39.83
C ASP A 1082 -25.93 81.05 38.88
N ASP A 1083 -25.34 82.23 39.13
CA ASP A 1083 -25.61 83.46 38.35
C ASP A 1083 -24.46 83.94 37.46
N GLY A 1084 -23.38 83.15 37.39
CA GLY A 1084 -22.18 83.39 36.60
C GLY A 1084 -21.19 84.34 37.26
N GLY A 1085 -21.20 84.49 38.59
CA GLY A 1085 -20.31 85.41 39.28
C GLY A 1085 -20.08 85.19 40.77
N VAL A 1086 -18.85 84.87 41.18
CA VAL A 1086 -18.47 84.71 42.60
C VAL A 1086 -18.37 86.04 43.36
N ASN A 1087 -19.35 86.33 44.22
CA ASN A 1087 -19.44 87.56 44.99
C ASN A 1087 -20.08 87.37 46.40
N VAL A 1088 -20.60 88.45 46.99
CA VAL A 1088 -21.21 88.40 48.35
C VAL A 1088 -22.58 87.73 48.34
N ALA A 1089 -23.30 87.80 47.22
CA ALA A 1089 -24.60 87.17 47.04
C ALA A 1089 -24.51 85.67 47.30
N ASP A 1090 -23.45 85.03 46.82
CA ASP A 1090 -23.17 83.61 46.99
C ASP A 1090 -22.95 83.20 48.46
N ALA A 1091 -22.13 83.95 49.19
CA ALA A 1091 -21.91 83.69 50.61
C ALA A 1091 -23.22 83.86 51.41
N VAL A 1092 -24.07 84.82 51.03
CA VAL A 1092 -25.40 85.00 51.63
C VAL A 1092 -26.34 83.86 51.24
N PHE A 1093 -26.29 83.40 49.99
CA PHE A 1093 -27.10 82.29 49.49
C PHE A 1093 -26.74 80.98 50.21
N LEU A 1094 -25.44 80.68 50.33
CA LEU A 1094 -24.91 79.53 51.06
C LEU A 1094 -25.31 79.57 52.54
N LEU A 1095 -25.12 80.70 53.24
CA LEU A 1095 -25.53 80.83 54.64
C LEU A 1095 -27.05 80.73 54.81
N SER A 1096 -27.83 81.22 53.84
CA SER A 1096 -29.29 81.08 53.85
C SER A 1096 -29.68 79.62 53.69
N ASN A 1097 -29.02 78.88 52.78
CA ASN A 1097 -29.21 77.45 52.59
C ASN A 1097 -28.86 76.63 53.85
N LEU A 1098 -27.82 77.03 54.60
CA LEU A 1098 -27.40 76.34 55.82
C LEU A 1098 -28.28 76.61 57.05
N PHE A 1099 -28.87 77.81 57.17
CA PHE A 1099 -29.49 78.24 58.43
C PHE A 1099 -30.97 78.63 58.36
N ILE A 1100 -31.54 78.84 57.17
CA ILE A 1100 -32.94 79.28 57.01
C ILE A 1100 -33.80 78.10 56.53
N PRO A 1101 -34.66 77.52 57.39
CA PRO A 1101 -35.54 76.43 56.97
C PRO A 1101 -36.46 76.86 55.82
N GLY A 1102 -36.45 76.10 54.72
CA GLY A 1102 -37.28 76.36 53.54
C GLY A 1102 -36.69 77.37 52.53
N SER A 1103 -35.41 77.74 52.66
CA SER A 1103 -34.68 78.42 51.59
C SER A 1103 -34.62 77.56 50.32
N LEU A 1104 -34.33 78.17 49.18
CA LEU A 1104 -34.09 77.44 47.93
C LEU A 1104 -32.93 76.44 48.13
N PRO A 1105 -33.04 75.22 47.56
CA PRO A 1105 -31.91 74.30 47.51
C PRO A 1105 -30.79 74.93 46.69
N ILE A 1106 -29.55 74.51 46.94
CA ILE A 1106 -28.45 74.91 46.06
C ILE A 1106 -28.71 74.33 44.66
N PRO A 1107 -28.40 75.05 43.58
CA PRO A 1107 -28.39 74.50 42.22
C PRO A 1107 -27.42 73.32 42.10
N ALA A 1108 -27.67 72.42 41.15
CA ALA A 1108 -26.73 71.34 40.84
C ALA A 1108 -25.40 71.94 40.31
N PRO A 1109 -24.24 71.29 40.52
CA PRO A 1109 -24.05 70.00 41.19
C PRO A 1109 -23.96 70.15 42.73
N GLY A 1110 -24.36 69.11 43.48
CA GLY A 1110 -24.24 69.10 44.95
C GLY A 1110 -25.54 69.37 45.70
N THR A 1111 -26.70 69.24 45.08
CA THR A 1111 -28.01 69.31 45.76
C THR A 1111 -28.08 68.37 46.98
N THR A 1112 -27.47 67.18 46.86
CA THR A 1112 -27.34 66.18 47.93
C THR A 1112 -25.88 65.87 48.29
N LEU A 1113 -24.96 66.83 48.06
CA LEU A 1113 -23.49 66.67 48.15
C LEU A 1113 -22.90 65.72 47.09
N GLU A 1114 -23.59 65.50 45.97
CA GLU A 1114 -22.99 64.83 44.81
C GLU A 1114 -21.96 65.72 44.09
N CYS A 1115 -20.87 65.11 43.64
CA CYS A 1115 -19.98 65.71 42.66
C CYS A 1115 -20.63 65.71 41.29
N GLY A 1116 -20.40 66.76 40.50
CA GLY A 1116 -20.85 66.83 39.12
C GLY A 1116 -20.21 67.98 38.37
N LEU A 1117 -20.46 68.01 37.07
CA LEU A 1117 -20.13 69.14 36.19
C LEU A 1117 -21.10 70.29 36.44
N ASP A 1118 -20.72 71.50 36.03
CA ASP A 1118 -21.65 72.62 35.98
C ASP A 1118 -22.73 72.33 34.90
N PRO A 1119 -24.03 72.22 35.25
CA PRO A 1119 -25.10 72.02 34.28
C PRO A 1119 -25.44 73.26 33.48
N THR A 1120 -24.91 74.43 33.88
CA THR A 1120 -25.17 75.72 33.27
C THR A 1120 -23.87 76.33 32.76
N ASP A 1121 -23.75 76.44 31.43
CA ASP A 1121 -22.60 77.10 30.81
C ASP A 1121 -22.49 78.56 31.26
N ASP A 1122 -21.34 78.93 31.86
CA ASP A 1122 -20.92 80.31 32.06
C ASP A 1122 -19.40 80.50 31.85
N ALA A 1123 -18.83 81.59 32.36
CA ALA A 1123 -17.41 81.94 32.16
C ALA A 1123 -16.52 81.66 33.39
N LEU A 1124 -17.08 81.06 34.42
CA LEU A 1124 -16.38 80.57 35.59
C LEU A 1124 -15.87 79.14 35.32
N ASP A 1125 -14.81 78.78 36.02
CA ASP A 1125 -14.13 77.50 35.87
C ASP A 1125 -13.65 76.95 37.21
N CYS A 1126 -13.26 75.68 37.18
CA CYS A 1126 -12.49 75.06 38.25
C CYS A 1126 -11.07 74.77 37.78
N ASN A 1127 -10.07 75.03 38.63
CA ASN A 1127 -8.67 74.78 38.27
C ASN A 1127 -8.27 73.30 38.46
N SER A 1128 -9.07 72.52 39.17
CA SER A 1128 -8.86 71.09 39.42
C SER A 1128 -10.16 70.45 39.93
N THR A 1129 -10.31 69.13 39.77
CA THR A 1129 -11.41 68.39 40.40
C THR A 1129 -11.29 68.56 41.91
N GLY A 1130 -12.43 68.67 42.60
CA GLY A 1130 -12.41 68.77 44.05
C GLY A 1130 -11.65 67.58 44.65
N SER A 1131 -10.83 67.77 45.68
CA SER A 1131 -10.04 66.66 46.29
C SER A 1131 -10.91 65.54 46.89
N SER A 1132 -12.20 65.82 47.01
CA SER A 1132 -13.30 65.00 47.48
C SER A 1132 -14.17 64.41 46.34
N CYS A 1133 -13.88 64.75 45.09
CA CYS A 1133 -14.57 64.25 43.90
C CYS A 1133 -13.70 63.22 43.13
N PRO A 1134 -14.30 62.13 42.60
CA PRO A 1134 -13.57 61.05 41.93
C PRO A 1134 -12.77 61.49 40.70
#